data_AF-A0A352EYR1-F1
#
_entry.id   AF-A0A352EYR1-F1
#
_cell.length_a   1.000
_cell.length_b   1.000
_cell.length_c   1.000
_cell.angle_alpha   90.00
_cell.angle_beta   90.00
_cell.angle_gamma   90.00
#
_symmetry.space_group_name_H-M   'P 1'
#
loop_
_entity.id
_entity.type
_entity.pdbx_description
1 polymer ?
#
loop_
_entity_poly.entity_id
_entity_poly.type
_entity_poly.pdbx_seq_one_letter_code
_entity_poly.pdbx_strand_id
1 'polypeptide(L)'
;MRPKTIVFIILYFLSAAFISAQSPALPDTPAGKLIAEYLQAFNSGDERIWREFLTTHIAKSALQNVSIEERMKRYREIQSALGSIEFRRVIESGQTSAQILALTKSEQEVVISFELEPQPPYGLLGVRVERNEGPSEAAGSGGNAPGRSEGRGTSENAVKQSTAVNSSPVRVVIRDDLASKLDDYLTRMTPFGFSGSVLVAKDDRIVSYKAYGLADRANKIPNTTDTLFDTGSIAKQFTSAAIFKLEAMGKLKTSDVIGRYLENVPADKQAITLDHLLRHRSGLIPSQTISPGDDFSDRDKRVRQILEAPLNFQPGERYQYNNAAYNLLAAIIEKVSGQSFQQFLYENLFKPAGMTATMFQSGGFAVPGAKQKTVAKLYSGEEDNGSPLGRDTFAWFWTGPGGILTTPGDFFKWHRALLGDQVLPAAAKKKYYELAEVEGTMRNSPRGKVISHGGGTSMGTGASLVRYLDAGVMIGVCINNSGEQFNGIITRAVAGLVFDGEVQMPPAVISLNGEALTKFAGTYLLPSGGTLTATIADGQLRLTAADAKGLEALFNSPTTERSRKLEARTSAIVEAYIKGNYESLIEAMITRPDPQRFSAREQQQWKDWVSRYGSFKGFTIIGTTPEPMDDSAVNVRLEFERGSVVTQFVWFPRGLDGLRVLDSAPGIFFKPSSGTEFVSFNLATGTLLRASFNTGDGRVKGFTLQSGTNAVNASRSN
;
A
#
# COMPACT_ATOMS: atom_id res chain seq x y z
N MET A 1 -14.18 -20.75 78.60
CA MET A 1 -15.61 -20.93 78.26
C MET A 1 -16.09 -19.64 77.59
N ARG A 2 -16.82 -19.73 76.48
CA ARG A 2 -17.59 -18.58 75.93
C ARG A 2 -18.43 -17.94 77.06
N PRO A 3 -18.81 -16.63 77.08
CA PRO A 3 -19.43 -15.97 75.91
C PRO A 3 -19.45 -14.41 75.85
N LYS A 4 -20.19 -13.90 74.85
CA LYS A 4 -21.04 -12.67 74.79
C LYS A 4 -20.56 -11.37 74.10
N THR A 5 -21.49 -10.92 73.26
CA THR A 5 -21.71 -9.76 72.37
C THR A 5 -21.92 -8.41 73.08
N ILE A 6 -21.82 -7.29 72.31
CA ILE A 6 -22.49 -5.94 72.36
C ILE A 6 -21.43 -4.80 72.30
N VAL A 7 -21.49 -3.67 71.57
CA VAL A 7 -22.21 -3.09 70.39
C VAL A 7 -21.62 -1.67 70.16
N PHE A 8 -21.43 -1.28 68.89
CA PHE A 8 -21.35 0.06 68.25
C PHE A 8 -20.41 1.20 68.73
N ILE A 9 -19.70 1.80 67.76
CA ILE A 9 -19.85 3.22 67.33
C ILE A 9 -19.37 3.36 65.86
N ILE A 10 -20.13 4.17 65.12
CA ILE A 10 -20.09 4.51 63.68
C ILE A 10 -19.08 5.62 63.39
N LEU A 11 -18.41 5.61 62.22
CA LEU A 11 -18.03 6.85 61.53
C LEU A 11 -17.90 6.67 59.99
N TYR A 12 -18.85 7.31 59.32
CA TYR A 12 -18.93 7.86 57.96
C TYR A 12 -18.26 7.18 56.75
N PHE A 13 -19.14 6.84 55.80
CA PHE A 13 -18.89 6.56 54.39
C PHE A 13 -18.14 7.70 53.70
N LEU A 14 -17.03 7.35 53.04
CA LEU A 14 -16.60 7.96 51.80
C LEU A 14 -16.51 6.83 50.77
N SER A 15 -17.53 6.75 49.93
CA SER A 15 -17.61 5.85 48.79
C SER A 15 -16.58 6.27 47.75
N ALA A 16 -15.39 5.65 47.79
CA ALA A 16 -14.58 5.51 46.60
C ALA A 16 -15.10 4.28 45.84
N ALA A 17 -15.92 4.52 44.82
CA ALA A 17 -16.23 3.51 43.83
C ALA A 17 -14.92 3.03 43.21
N PHE A 18 -14.48 1.83 43.59
CA PHE A 18 -13.61 1.06 42.70
C PHE A 18 -14.46 0.71 41.48
N ILE A 19 -14.34 1.52 40.43
CA ILE A 19 -14.68 1.10 39.09
C ILE A 19 -13.73 -0.07 38.80
N SER A 20 -14.23 -1.29 38.99
CA SER A 20 -13.66 -2.49 38.38
C SER A 20 -13.68 -2.25 36.88
N ALA A 21 -12.57 -1.74 36.32
CA ALA A 21 -12.36 -1.76 34.89
C ALA A 21 -12.42 -3.24 34.45
N GLN A 22 -13.47 -3.62 33.73
CA GLN A 22 -13.51 -4.92 33.06
C GLN A 22 -12.24 -5.02 32.23
N SER A 23 -11.42 -6.05 32.48
CA SER A 23 -10.33 -6.40 31.57
C SER A 23 -10.93 -6.53 30.17
N PRO A 24 -10.31 -5.92 29.15
CA PRO A 24 -10.87 -5.97 27.80
C PRO A 24 -10.99 -7.43 27.37
N ALA A 25 -12.12 -7.80 26.77
CA ALA A 25 -12.33 -9.16 26.29
C ALA A 25 -11.65 -9.33 24.92
N LEU A 26 -10.95 -10.45 24.73
CA LEU A 26 -10.52 -10.86 23.40
C LEU A 26 -11.73 -11.21 22.52
N PRO A 27 -11.70 -10.93 21.21
CA PRO A 27 -12.80 -11.24 20.29
C PRO A 27 -13.10 -12.74 20.25
N ASP A 28 -14.37 -13.12 20.13
CA ASP A 28 -14.82 -14.50 19.92
C ASP A 28 -14.60 -14.92 18.45
N THR A 29 -13.34 -14.93 18.01
CA THR A 29 -12.88 -15.34 16.68
C THR A 29 -11.83 -16.45 16.79
N PRO A 30 -11.53 -17.22 15.72
CA PRO A 30 -10.46 -18.22 15.78
C PRO A 30 -9.11 -17.63 16.21
N ALA A 31 -8.72 -16.47 15.68
CA ALA A 31 -7.53 -15.75 16.10
C ALA A 31 -7.62 -15.28 17.56
N GLY A 32 -8.77 -14.76 18.01
CA GLY A 32 -8.96 -14.32 19.39
C GLY A 32 -8.90 -15.45 20.43
N LYS A 33 -9.49 -16.62 20.11
CA LYS A 33 -9.38 -17.85 20.93
C LYS A 33 -7.95 -18.34 21.00
N LEU A 34 -7.28 -18.40 19.84
CA LEU A 34 -5.88 -18.78 19.76
C LEU A 34 -4.97 -17.81 20.53
N ILE A 35 -5.24 -16.50 20.50
CA ILE A 35 -4.52 -15.51 21.28
C ILE A 35 -4.71 -15.74 22.78
N ALA A 36 -5.92 -16.08 23.22
CA ALA A 36 -6.17 -16.39 24.62
C ALA A 36 -5.34 -17.60 25.08
N GLU A 37 -5.36 -18.67 24.28
CA GLU A 37 -4.56 -19.89 24.52
C GLU A 37 -3.06 -19.61 24.43
N TYR A 38 -2.61 -18.79 23.48
CA TYR A 38 -1.23 -18.34 23.34
C TYR A 38 -0.77 -17.57 24.58
N LEU A 39 -1.54 -16.57 25.03
CA LEU A 39 -1.18 -15.76 26.20
C LEU A 39 -1.16 -16.62 27.47
N GLN A 40 -2.12 -17.53 27.61
CA GLN A 40 -2.14 -18.47 28.73
C GLN A 40 -0.91 -19.39 28.72
N ALA A 41 -0.60 -20.02 27.58
CA ALA A 41 0.54 -20.90 27.44
C ALA A 41 1.87 -20.14 27.62
N PHE A 42 1.99 -18.95 27.03
CA PHE A 42 3.20 -18.11 27.11
C PHE A 42 3.46 -17.68 28.56
N ASN A 43 2.42 -17.14 29.23
CA ASN A 43 2.51 -16.62 30.59
C ASN A 43 2.62 -17.70 31.66
N SER A 44 2.29 -18.96 31.35
CA SER A 44 2.49 -20.08 32.27
C SER A 44 3.96 -20.26 32.68
N GLY A 45 4.88 -19.91 31.76
CA GLY A 45 6.31 -20.14 31.92
C GLY A 45 6.73 -21.63 31.92
N ASP A 46 5.79 -22.55 31.69
CA ASP A 46 6.03 -23.98 31.64
C ASP A 46 6.33 -24.42 30.20
N GLU A 47 7.57 -24.84 29.96
CA GLU A 47 8.02 -25.31 28.64
C GLU A 47 7.21 -26.49 28.10
N ARG A 48 6.62 -27.32 28.97
CA ARG A 48 5.76 -28.43 28.53
C ARG A 48 4.44 -27.91 27.95
N ILE A 49 3.81 -26.96 28.63
CA ILE A 49 2.55 -26.32 28.17
C ILE A 49 2.80 -25.55 26.88
N TRP A 50 3.93 -24.83 26.79
CA TRP A 50 4.30 -24.12 25.58
C TRP A 50 4.55 -25.06 24.39
N ARG A 51 5.25 -26.17 24.62
CA ARG A 51 5.49 -27.20 23.60
C ARG A 51 4.20 -27.83 23.11
N GLU A 52 3.25 -28.10 24.02
CA GLU A 52 1.93 -28.63 23.69
C GLU A 52 1.13 -27.64 22.84
N PHE A 53 1.15 -26.35 23.20
CA PHE A 53 0.56 -25.28 22.39
C PHE A 53 1.17 -25.24 20.98
N LEU A 54 2.50 -25.22 20.87
CA LEU A 54 3.17 -25.19 19.56
C LEU A 54 2.85 -26.42 18.71
N THR A 55 2.79 -27.60 19.32
CA THR A 55 2.50 -28.85 18.59
C THR A 55 1.05 -28.90 18.12
N THR A 56 0.13 -28.33 18.90
CA THR A 56 -1.30 -28.36 18.60
C THR A 56 -1.69 -27.30 17.58
N HIS A 57 -1.12 -26.10 17.68
CA HIS A 57 -1.63 -24.94 16.97
C HIS A 57 -0.74 -24.42 15.85
N ILE A 58 0.54 -24.80 15.74
CA ILE A 58 1.38 -24.31 14.64
C ILE A 58 0.98 -24.97 13.32
N ALA A 59 0.84 -24.16 12.28
CA ALA A 59 0.58 -24.62 10.92
C ALA A 59 1.64 -25.62 10.44
N LYS A 60 1.21 -26.70 9.77
CA LYS A 60 2.13 -27.71 9.20
C LYS A 60 3.12 -27.09 8.21
N SER A 61 2.65 -26.13 7.42
CA SER A 61 3.46 -25.31 6.51
C SER A 61 4.53 -24.51 7.26
N ALA A 62 4.22 -23.99 8.44
CA ALA A 62 5.15 -23.23 9.28
C ALA A 62 6.17 -24.12 10.04
N LEU A 63 5.87 -25.41 10.23
CA LEU A 63 6.80 -26.41 10.80
C LEU A 63 7.91 -26.80 9.82
N GLN A 64 7.66 -26.73 8.51
CA GLN A 64 8.68 -27.01 7.48
C GLN A 64 9.80 -25.95 7.46
N ASN A 65 9.48 -24.73 7.90
CA ASN A 65 10.40 -23.59 7.89
C ASN A 65 11.14 -23.41 9.23
N VAL A 66 10.48 -23.67 10.35
CA VAL A 66 11.06 -23.55 11.70
C VAL A 66 10.53 -24.66 12.59
N SER A 67 11.44 -25.53 13.06
CA SER A 67 11.10 -26.67 13.91
C SER A 67 10.54 -26.27 15.27
N ILE A 68 9.84 -27.20 15.95
CA ILE A 68 9.36 -27.00 17.33
C ILE A 68 10.52 -26.67 18.27
N GLU A 69 11.67 -27.35 18.15
CA GLU A 69 12.83 -27.09 19.03
C GLU A 69 13.39 -25.67 18.86
N GLU A 70 13.41 -25.16 17.63
CA GLU A 70 13.89 -23.80 17.39
C GLU A 70 12.90 -22.74 17.89
N ARG A 71 11.60 -23.03 17.86
CA ARG A 71 10.55 -22.20 18.48
C ARG A 71 10.61 -22.25 20.01
N MET A 72 10.94 -23.41 20.60
CA MET A 72 11.20 -23.55 22.04
C MET A 72 12.41 -22.72 22.47
N LYS A 73 13.47 -22.68 21.68
CA LYS A 73 14.63 -21.82 21.94
C LYS A 73 14.23 -20.33 21.94
N ARG A 74 13.51 -19.88 20.91
CA ARG A 74 13.01 -18.49 20.83
C ARG A 74 12.06 -18.15 21.97
N TYR A 75 11.23 -19.09 22.41
CA TYR A 75 10.37 -18.91 23.57
C TYR A 75 11.16 -18.62 24.83
N ARG A 76 12.22 -19.37 25.14
CA ARG A 76 13.09 -19.09 26.30
C ARG A 76 13.69 -17.70 26.24
N GLU A 77 14.16 -17.29 25.06
CA GLU A 77 14.74 -15.96 24.84
C GLU A 77 13.70 -14.85 25.06
N ILE A 78 12.51 -14.98 24.47
CA ILE A 78 11.44 -13.98 24.54
C ILE A 78 10.81 -13.94 25.95
N GLN A 79 10.55 -15.09 26.57
CA GLN A 79 10.00 -15.19 27.91
C GLN A 79 10.99 -14.65 28.96
N SER A 80 12.30 -14.89 28.78
CA SER A 80 13.33 -14.27 29.63
C SER A 80 13.41 -12.75 29.43
N ALA A 81 13.15 -12.24 28.23
CA ALA A 81 13.25 -10.81 27.91
C ALA A 81 12.01 -10.00 28.30
N LEU A 82 10.81 -10.57 28.13
CA LEU A 82 9.53 -9.87 28.31
C LEU A 82 8.83 -10.23 29.62
N GLY A 83 9.16 -11.37 30.24
CA GLY A 83 8.40 -11.92 31.37
C GLY A 83 6.95 -12.25 30.98
N SER A 84 6.01 -12.04 31.90
CA SER A 84 4.57 -12.15 31.60
C SER A 84 4.10 -11.02 30.68
N ILE A 85 3.13 -11.33 29.83
CA ILE A 85 2.51 -10.42 28.87
C ILE A 85 1.04 -10.24 29.27
N GLU A 86 0.68 -9.08 29.76
CA GLU A 86 -0.68 -8.70 30.10
C GLU A 86 -1.40 -8.12 28.89
N PHE A 87 -2.53 -8.70 28.49
CA PHE A 87 -3.35 -8.15 27.42
C PHE A 87 -3.95 -6.79 27.81
N ARG A 88 -3.77 -5.77 26.96
CA ARG A 88 -4.28 -4.40 27.21
C ARG A 88 -5.42 -4.01 26.31
N ARG A 89 -5.34 -4.30 25.02
CA ARG A 89 -6.46 -4.13 24.08
C ARG A 89 -6.13 -4.81 22.77
N VAL A 90 -7.17 -5.12 22.00
CA VAL A 90 -6.98 -5.47 20.59
C VAL A 90 -6.66 -4.19 19.81
N ILE A 91 -5.61 -4.23 19.01
CA ILE A 91 -5.29 -3.20 18.00
C ILE A 91 -6.04 -3.52 16.71
N GLU A 92 -6.01 -4.79 16.30
CA GLU A 92 -6.64 -5.31 15.09
C GLU A 92 -7.02 -6.78 15.31
N SER A 93 -8.13 -7.26 14.76
CA SER A 93 -8.47 -8.69 14.82
C SER A 93 -9.33 -9.10 13.64
N GLY A 94 -8.81 -10.00 12.82
CA GLY A 94 -9.48 -10.68 11.71
C GLY A 94 -9.64 -12.18 11.98
N GLN A 95 -10.03 -12.94 10.95
CA GLN A 95 -10.12 -14.42 11.05
C GLN A 95 -8.74 -15.09 11.04
N THR A 96 -7.80 -14.51 10.28
CA THR A 96 -6.49 -15.12 9.97
C THR A 96 -5.32 -14.24 10.39
N SER A 97 -5.59 -13.10 10.99
CA SER A 97 -4.58 -12.22 11.57
C SER A 97 -5.17 -11.47 12.75
N ALA A 98 -4.35 -11.10 13.72
CA ALA A 98 -4.78 -10.25 14.83
C ALA A 98 -3.57 -9.55 15.45
N GLN A 99 -3.74 -8.31 15.89
CA GLN A 99 -2.76 -7.54 16.63
C GLN A 99 -3.33 -7.14 17.98
N ILE A 100 -2.57 -7.36 19.04
CA ILE A 100 -2.92 -6.90 20.38
C ILE A 100 -1.86 -5.94 20.90
N LEU A 101 -2.30 -4.94 21.65
CA LEU A 101 -1.43 -4.21 22.56
C LEU A 101 -1.38 -5.00 23.86
N ALA A 102 -0.17 -5.25 24.34
CA ALA A 102 0.07 -5.92 25.60
C ALA A 102 1.15 -5.21 26.41
N LEU A 103 1.13 -5.40 27.71
CA LEU A 103 2.11 -4.86 28.64
C LEU A 103 3.00 -6.00 29.14
N THR A 104 4.31 -5.82 29.05
CA THR A 104 5.29 -6.79 29.56
C THR A 104 5.41 -6.71 31.09
N LYS A 105 6.07 -7.67 31.72
CA LYS A 105 6.34 -7.65 33.18
C LYS A 105 7.14 -6.43 33.62
N SER A 106 7.95 -5.87 32.71
CA SER A 106 8.71 -4.63 32.89
C SER A 106 7.93 -3.37 32.51
N GLU A 107 6.60 -3.44 32.41
CA GLU A 107 5.71 -2.32 32.07
C GLU A 107 5.98 -1.67 30.69
N GLN A 108 6.65 -2.39 29.78
CA GLN A 108 6.82 -1.94 28.40
C GLN A 108 5.60 -2.34 27.58
N GLU A 109 5.05 -1.41 26.82
CA GLU A 109 4.01 -1.71 25.85
C GLU A 109 4.61 -2.39 24.61
N VAL A 110 3.99 -3.48 24.18
CA VAL A 110 4.37 -4.25 23.00
C VAL A 110 3.14 -4.52 22.14
N VAL A 111 3.32 -4.44 20.83
CA VAL A 111 2.35 -4.87 19.83
C VAL A 111 2.68 -6.30 19.46
N ILE A 112 1.72 -7.21 19.64
CA ILE A 112 1.86 -8.62 19.28
C ILE A 112 0.93 -8.93 18.11
N SER A 113 1.52 -9.26 16.97
CA SER A 113 0.82 -9.62 15.74
C SER A 113 0.82 -11.13 15.55
N PHE A 114 -0.32 -11.69 15.18
CA PHE A 114 -0.58 -13.09 14.93
C PHE A 114 -1.01 -13.26 13.48
N GLU A 115 -0.51 -14.29 12.81
CA GLU A 115 -0.93 -14.71 11.47
C GLU A 115 -1.27 -16.20 11.49
N LEU A 116 -2.42 -16.57 10.94
CA LEU A 116 -2.98 -17.92 10.92
C LEU A 116 -3.30 -18.36 9.49
N GLU A 117 -3.35 -19.67 9.26
CA GLU A 117 -3.76 -20.25 7.99
C GLU A 117 -5.20 -19.84 7.63
N PRO A 118 -5.50 -19.67 6.33
CA PRO A 118 -6.78 -19.13 5.90
C PRO A 118 -7.98 -20.07 6.06
N GLN A 119 -7.76 -21.32 6.46
CA GLN A 119 -8.78 -22.36 6.59
C GLN A 119 -8.67 -23.09 7.94
N PRO A 120 -9.79 -23.61 8.49
CA PRO A 120 -9.77 -24.46 9.68
C PRO A 120 -8.77 -25.62 9.52
N PRO A 121 -7.97 -25.94 10.56
CA PRO A 121 -8.10 -25.50 11.94
C PRO A 121 -7.44 -24.14 12.28
N TYR A 122 -7.07 -23.31 11.29
CA TYR A 122 -6.42 -22.01 11.46
C TYR A 122 -5.05 -22.12 12.14
N GLY A 123 -4.17 -22.96 11.59
CA GLY A 123 -2.82 -23.13 12.13
C GLY A 123 -2.05 -21.82 12.20
N LEU A 124 -1.38 -21.55 13.30
CA LEU A 124 -0.55 -20.37 13.52
C LEU A 124 0.67 -20.40 12.59
N LEU A 125 0.71 -19.45 11.64
CA LEU A 125 1.80 -19.25 10.69
C LEU A 125 2.97 -18.50 11.36
N GLY A 126 2.65 -17.50 12.17
CA GLY A 126 3.66 -16.66 12.82
C GLY A 126 3.11 -15.78 13.93
N VAL A 127 4.00 -15.42 14.85
CA VAL A 127 3.76 -14.38 15.86
C VAL A 127 4.94 -13.42 15.84
N ARG A 128 4.65 -12.13 15.82
CA ARG A 128 5.63 -11.05 15.87
C ARG A 128 5.36 -10.18 17.09
N VAL A 129 6.40 -9.86 17.84
CA VAL A 129 6.34 -8.94 18.97
C VAL A 129 7.19 -7.71 18.63
N GLU A 130 6.57 -6.53 18.64
CA GLU A 130 7.21 -5.23 18.38
C GLU A 130 7.01 -4.33 19.61
N ARG A 131 7.92 -3.41 19.91
CA ARG A 131 7.70 -2.43 20.99
C ARG A 131 6.74 -1.34 20.53
N ASN A 132 5.76 -0.99 21.36
CA ASN A 132 4.86 0.12 21.09
C ASN A 132 5.54 1.43 21.52
N GLU A 133 6.37 2.00 20.65
CA GLU A 133 6.97 3.31 20.90
C GLU A 133 5.95 4.41 20.59
N GLY A 134 5.15 4.77 21.60
CA GLY A 134 4.32 5.97 21.58
C GLY A 134 5.14 7.27 21.50
N PRO A 135 4.51 8.43 21.25
CA PRO A 135 5.22 9.71 21.19
C PRO A 135 5.87 10.03 22.54
N SER A 136 7.19 10.23 22.53
CA SER A 136 7.99 10.59 23.71
C SER A 136 7.60 11.97 24.26
N GLU A 137 6.99 12.02 25.45
CA GLU A 137 6.98 13.21 26.29
C GLU A 137 8.40 13.52 26.78
N ALA A 138 9.03 14.52 26.17
CA ALA A 138 10.17 15.19 26.78
C ALA A 138 9.64 16.25 27.75
N ALA A 139 9.53 15.89 29.03
CA ALA A 139 9.44 16.85 30.12
C ALA A 139 10.77 17.64 30.19
N GLY A 140 10.65 18.96 30.24
CA GLY A 140 11.76 19.91 30.13
C GLY A 140 12.79 19.82 31.26
N SER A 141 14.00 20.26 30.92
CA SER A 141 15.04 20.62 31.89
C SER A 141 15.11 22.13 32.06
N GLY A 142 15.10 22.60 33.31
CA GLY A 142 15.59 23.93 33.74
C GLY A 142 15.15 24.25 35.17
N GLY A 143 16.02 24.40 36.18
CA GLY A 143 17.48 24.42 36.16
C GLY A 143 18.12 24.63 37.55
N ASN A 144 19.37 25.12 37.49
CA ASN A 144 20.29 25.60 38.54
C ASN A 144 21.16 24.60 39.34
N ALA A 145 22.47 24.85 39.29
CA ALA A 145 23.62 24.20 39.94
C ALA A 145 23.82 24.69 41.41
N PRO A 146 24.93 24.41 42.15
CA PRO A 146 26.06 23.47 41.97
C PRO A 146 26.39 22.61 43.23
N GLY A 147 27.21 21.55 43.12
CA GLY A 147 27.82 20.96 44.34
C GLY A 147 28.45 19.56 44.27
N ARG A 148 29.78 19.55 44.10
CA ARG A 148 30.82 18.68 44.70
C ARG A 148 30.78 17.13 44.71
N SER A 149 32.00 16.65 44.48
CA SER A 149 32.72 15.44 44.95
C SER A 149 32.36 14.09 44.33
N GLU A 150 33.28 13.54 43.51
CA GLU A 150 34.22 12.42 43.84
C GLU A 150 33.53 11.04 43.73
N GLY A 151 34.06 9.98 43.11
CA GLY A 151 35.38 9.68 42.54
C GLY A 151 35.27 8.65 41.41
N ARG A 152 36.25 8.64 40.49
CA ARG A 152 37.34 7.65 40.34
C ARG A 152 36.95 6.26 39.79
N GLY A 153 37.61 5.89 38.69
CA GLY A 153 37.93 4.51 38.30
C GLY A 153 37.32 4.08 36.97
N THR A 154 37.91 4.42 35.81
CA THR A 154 38.93 3.66 35.05
C THR A 154 38.40 2.46 34.25
N SER A 155 38.65 2.53 32.93
CA SER A 155 39.02 1.44 31.98
C SER A 155 38.04 0.29 31.78
N GLU A 156 37.89 -0.39 30.65
CA GLU A 156 38.36 -0.37 29.26
C GLU A 156 37.67 -1.61 28.65
N ASN A 157 37.47 -1.63 27.33
CA ASN A 157 37.29 -2.84 26.51
C ASN A 157 36.06 -3.75 26.78
N ALA A 158 35.11 -3.74 25.84
CA ALA A 158 35.18 -4.65 24.69
C ALA A 158 33.83 -4.73 23.96
N VAL A 159 33.90 -4.52 22.65
CA VAL A 159 32.91 -4.88 21.63
C VAL A 159 32.58 -6.37 21.68
N LYS A 160 31.30 -6.72 21.49
CA LYS A 160 30.70 -7.86 20.74
C LYS A 160 29.24 -8.01 21.20
N GLN A 161 28.21 -8.27 20.40
CA GLN A 161 28.01 -8.72 19.02
C GLN A 161 26.51 -8.47 18.76
N SER A 162 26.10 -7.77 17.70
CA SER A 162 25.65 -8.42 16.45
C SER A 162 25.09 -9.82 16.64
N THR A 163 23.76 -9.96 16.71
CA THR A 163 23.10 -11.12 16.11
C THR A 163 22.84 -10.81 14.65
N ALA A 164 23.89 -10.95 13.85
CA ALA A 164 23.76 -11.21 12.43
C ALA A 164 22.81 -12.41 12.27
N VAL A 165 21.73 -12.22 11.52
CA VAL A 165 21.17 -13.33 10.76
C VAL A 165 22.31 -13.76 9.85
N ASN A 166 22.94 -14.88 10.17
CA ASN A 166 23.84 -15.58 9.25
C ASN A 166 22.97 -16.12 8.09
N SER A 167 22.45 -15.23 7.24
CA SER A 167 21.97 -15.63 5.94
C SER A 167 23.22 -15.84 5.11
N SER A 168 23.54 -17.11 4.84
CA SER A 168 24.31 -17.40 3.64
C SER A 168 23.66 -16.64 2.48
N PRO A 169 24.43 -16.02 1.57
CA PRO A 169 23.86 -15.20 0.50
C PRO A 169 22.81 -16.03 -0.22
N VAL A 170 21.60 -15.49 -0.34
CA VAL A 170 20.50 -16.14 -1.07
C VAL A 170 20.97 -16.28 -2.51
N ARG A 171 21.53 -17.44 -2.85
CA ARG A 171 22.02 -17.73 -4.19
C ARG A 171 20.83 -18.06 -5.06
N VAL A 172 20.44 -17.11 -5.90
CA VAL A 172 19.48 -17.36 -6.96
C VAL A 172 20.22 -17.95 -8.16
N VAL A 173 19.89 -19.19 -8.51
CA VAL A 173 20.27 -19.79 -9.79
C VAL A 173 19.20 -19.40 -10.81
N ILE A 174 19.62 -18.73 -11.88
CA ILE A 174 18.71 -18.40 -12.99
C ILE A 174 18.37 -19.70 -13.72
N ARG A 175 17.11 -20.11 -13.62
CA ARG A 175 16.57 -21.25 -14.37
C ARG A 175 16.52 -20.90 -15.87
N ASP A 176 16.79 -21.89 -16.71
CA ASP A 176 16.76 -21.73 -18.18
C ASP A 176 15.38 -21.28 -18.70
N ASP A 177 14.31 -21.66 -18.00
CA ASP A 177 12.91 -21.34 -18.35
C ASP A 177 12.43 -19.96 -17.83
N LEU A 178 13.25 -19.25 -17.03
CA LEU A 178 12.80 -18.04 -16.34
C LEU A 178 12.38 -16.94 -17.32
N ALA A 179 13.16 -16.71 -18.37
CA ALA A 179 12.85 -15.69 -19.37
C ALA A 179 11.52 -15.99 -20.09
N SER A 180 11.27 -17.26 -20.46
CA SER A 180 10.00 -17.67 -21.07
C SER A 180 8.82 -17.59 -20.12
N LYS A 181 8.99 -17.95 -18.84
CA LYS A 181 7.92 -17.83 -17.82
C LYS A 181 7.54 -16.38 -17.55
N LEU A 182 8.54 -15.49 -17.46
CA LEU A 182 8.32 -14.06 -17.34
C LEU A 182 7.54 -13.52 -18.54
N ASP A 183 7.93 -13.95 -19.75
CA ASP A 183 7.29 -13.51 -20.98
C ASP A 183 5.84 -13.98 -21.08
N ASP A 184 5.58 -15.26 -20.79
CA ASP A 184 4.22 -15.81 -20.77
C ASP A 184 3.36 -15.09 -19.72
N TYR A 185 3.88 -14.91 -18.50
CA TYR A 185 3.16 -14.20 -17.45
C TYR A 185 2.77 -12.78 -17.87
N LEU A 186 3.75 -11.99 -18.32
CA LEU A 186 3.53 -10.58 -18.69
C LEU A 186 2.66 -10.44 -19.94
N THR A 187 2.79 -11.36 -20.91
CA THR A 187 1.90 -11.41 -22.08
C THR A 187 0.46 -11.66 -21.66
N ARG A 188 0.22 -12.63 -20.77
CA ARG A 188 -1.12 -12.93 -20.24
C ARG A 188 -1.67 -11.84 -19.34
N MET A 189 -0.83 -10.96 -18.78
CA MET A 189 -1.28 -9.78 -18.04
C MET A 189 -1.78 -8.65 -18.95
N THR A 190 -1.37 -8.60 -20.23
CA THR A 190 -1.75 -7.50 -21.13
C THR A 190 -3.27 -7.32 -21.29
N PRO A 191 -4.09 -8.39 -21.41
CA PRO A 191 -5.53 -8.22 -21.51
C PRO A 191 -6.15 -7.74 -20.20
N PHE A 192 -5.49 -7.95 -19.07
CA PHE A 192 -5.87 -7.46 -17.73
C PHE A 192 -5.33 -6.06 -17.42
N GLY A 193 -4.89 -5.34 -18.45
CA GLY A 193 -4.54 -3.93 -18.40
C GLY A 193 -3.05 -3.66 -18.52
N PHE A 194 -2.17 -4.63 -18.26
CA PHE A 194 -0.73 -4.38 -18.21
C PHE A 194 -0.18 -3.83 -19.54
N SER A 195 0.44 -2.65 -19.46
CA SER A 195 1.10 -1.95 -20.55
C SER A 195 2.34 -1.26 -20.01
N GLY A 196 3.52 -1.68 -20.47
CA GLY A 196 4.76 -1.20 -19.89
C GLY A 196 6.00 -1.98 -20.33
N SER A 197 7.08 -1.83 -19.57
CA SER A 197 8.38 -2.47 -19.79
C SER A 197 8.93 -3.05 -18.50
N VAL A 198 9.50 -4.25 -18.58
CA VAL A 198 10.06 -4.99 -17.44
C VAL A 198 11.47 -5.45 -17.78
N LEU A 199 12.41 -5.17 -16.88
CA LEU A 199 13.77 -5.67 -16.92
C LEU A 199 14.06 -6.47 -15.65
N VAL A 200 14.53 -7.70 -15.81
CA VAL A 200 15.09 -8.53 -14.75
C VAL A 200 16.55 -8.78 -15.05
N ALA A 201 17.42 -8.45 -14.11
CA ALA A 201 18.85 -8.68 -14.20
C ALA A 201 19.35 -9.48 -12.99
N LYS A 202 20.39 -10.28 -13.23
CA LYS A 202 21.17 -11.00 -12.23
C LYS A 202 22.63 -10.61 -12.41
N ASP A 203 23.20 -10.00 -11.39
CA ASP A 203 24.51 -9.38 -11.37
C ASP A 203 24.62 -8.40 -12.56
N ASP A 204 25.64 -8.57 -13.41
CA ASP A 204 25.84 -7.77 -14.61
C ASP A 204 25.10 -8.30 -15.86
N ARG A 205 24.25 -9.32 -15.73
CA ARG A 205 23.55 -9.95 -16.85
C ARG A 205 22.07 -9.66 -16.85
N ILE A 206 21.55 -9.20 -17.99
CA ILE A 206 20.11 -9.08 -18.23
C ILE A 206 19.55 -10.49 -18.49
N VAL A 207 18.59 -10.90 -17.68
CA VAL A 207 17.89 -12.20 -17.81
C VAL A 207 16.70 -12.05 -18.75
N SER A 208 15.94 -10.97 -18.61
CA SER A 208 14.83 -10.60 -19.49
C SER A 208 14.70 -9.09 -19.57
N TYR A 209 14.46 -8.55 -20.75
CA TYR A 209 14.11 -7.16 -20.96
C TYR A 209 13.12 -7.03 -22.10
N LYS A 210 11.84 -6.81 -21.77
CA LYS A 210 10.75 -6.79 -22.75
C LYS A 210 9.72 -5.71 -22.42
N ALA A 211 8.97 -5.32 -23.44
CA ALA A 211 7.91 -4.35 -23.36
C ALA A 211 6.61 -4.91 -23.96
N TYR A 212 5.48 -4.42 -23.45
CA TYR A 212 4.15 -4.97 -23.68
C TYR A 212 3.13 -3.83 -23.77
N GLY A 213 2.05 -4.05 -24.53
CA GLY A 213 0.99 -3.07 -24.69
C GLY A 213 1.40 -1.85 -25.53
N LEU A 214 0.66 -0.75 -25.36
CA LEU A 214 0.79 0.46 -26.18
C LEU A 214 1.28 1.64 -25.35
N ALA A 215 2.30 2.34 -25.86
CA ALA A 215 2.76 3.62 -25.34
C ALA A 215 1.73 4.73 -25.63
N ASP A 216 1.05 4.65 -26.77
CA ASP A 216 -0.05 5.53 -27.19
C ASP A 216 -1.14 4.69 -27.84
N ARG A 217 -2.29 4.56 -27.15
CA ARG A 217 -3.44 3.76 -27.60
C ARG A 217 -4.08 4.35 -28.86
N ALA A 218 -4.23 5.68 -28.92
CA ALA A 218 -4.90 6.36 -30.03
C ALA A 218 -4.13 6.20 -31.34
N ASN A 219 -2.80 6.33 -31.26
CA ASN A 219 -1.90 6.20 -32.42
C ASN A 219 -1.39 4.77 -32.64
N LYS A 220 -1.83 3.79 -31.83
CA LYS A 220 -1.38 2.39 -31.87
C LYS A 220 0.14 2.23 -31.80
N ILE A 221 0.81 3.09 -31.05
CA ILE A 221 2.27 3.04 -30.88
C ILE A 221 2.58 2.00 -29.79
N PRO A 222 3.33 0.92 -30.09
CA PRO A 222 3.67 -0.09 -29.10
C PRO A 222 4.67 0.45 -28.08
N ASN A 223 4.61 -0.08 -26.86
CA ASN A 223 5.73 0.06 -25.94
C ASN A 223 6.92 -0.73 -26.48
N THR A 224 8.11 -0.14 -26.35
CA THR A 224 9.38 -0.81 -26.63
C THR A 224 10.28 -0.72 -25.39
N THR A 225 11.41 -1.41 -25.42
CA THR A 225 12.46 -1.26 -24.40
C THR A 225 13.11 0.13 -24.40
N ASP A 226 12.79 0.98 -25.38
CA ASP A 226 13.25 2.37 -25.44
C ASP A 226 12.17 3.39 -25.05
N THR A 227 10.95 2.94 -24.76
CA THR A 227 9.87 3.84 -24.34
C THR A 227 10.19 4.46 -22.98
N LEU A 228 10.08 5.79 -22.89
CA LEU A 228 10.28 6.57 -21.68
C LEU A 228 8.99 6.63 -20.86
N PHE A 229 9.08 6.30 -19.58
CA PHE A 229 7.96 6.28 -18.63
C PHE A 229 8.20 7.28 -17.51
N ASP A 230 7.14 7.92 -17.02
CA ASP A 230 7.20 8.74 -15.81
C ASP A 230 7.41 7.86 -14.58
N THR A 231 8.52 8.09 -13.90
CA THR A 231 8.96 7.29 -12.76
C THR A 231 8.42 7.75 -11.41
N GLY A 232 7.74 8.89 -11.38
CA GLY A 232 7.23 9.49 -10.15
C GLY A 232 8.32 9.60 -9.08
N SER A 233 8.00 9.15 -7.87
CA SER A 233 8.85 9.36 -6.69
C SER A 233 10.20 8.65 -6.71
N ILE A 234 10.46 7.71 -7.63
CA ILE A 234 11.78 7.12 -7.83
C ILE A 234 12.84 8.22 -8.07
N ALA A 235 12.43 9.36 -8.64
CA ALA A 235 13.27 10.54 -8.85
C ALA A 235 14.03 11.03 -7.60
N LYS A 236 13.44 10.85 -6.40
CA LYS A 236 14.04 11.27 -5.12
C LYS A 236 15.40 10.67 -4.89
N GLN A 237 15.63 9.44 -5.35
CA GLN A 237 16.92 8.78 -5.18
C GLN A 237 18.05 9.51 -5.93
N PHE A 238 17.75 10.13 -7.08
CA PHE A 238 18.72 10.93 -7.82
C PHE A 238 18.97 12.27 -7.11
N THR A 239 17.93 12.90 -6.56
CA THR A 239 18.06 14.11 -5.75
C THR A 239 18.92 13.85 -4.50
N SER A 240 18.68 12.77 -3.77
CA SER A 240 19.50 12.39 -2.60
C SER A 240 20.94 12.07 -3.01
N ALA A 241 21.15 11.35 -4.11
CA ALA A 241 22.50 11.11 -4.63
C ALA A 241 23.21 12.41 -5.01
N ALA A 242 22.52 13.40 -5.59
CA ALA A 242 23.08 14.71 -5.89
C ALA A 242 23.52 15.47 -4.64
N ILE A 243 22.74 15.44 -3.56
CA ILE A 243 23.13 16.05 -2.28
C ILE A 243 24.39 15.39 -1.71
N PHE A 244 24.43 14.05 -1.66
CA PHE A 244 25.64 13.34 -1.19
C PHE A 244 26.85 13.52 -2.11
N LYS A 245 26.64 13.71 -3.42
CA LYS A 245 27.69 14.06 -4.37
C LYS A 245 28.27 15.43 -4.08
N LEU A 246 27.43 16.44 -3.86
CA LEU A 246 27.86 17.80 -3.49
C LEU A 246 28.55 17.82 -2.12
N GLU A 247 28.07 17.03 -1.17
CA GLU A 247 28.74 16.86 0.13
C GLU A 247 30.15 16.26 -0.05
N ALA A 248 30.28 15.21 -0.87
CA ALA A 248 31.57 14.60 -1.17
C ALA A 248 32.53 15.55 -1.90
N MET A 249 32.00 16.52 -2.65
CA MET A 249 32.76 17.62 -3.27
C MET A 249 33.12 18.74 -2.29
N GLY A 250 32.73 18.64 -1.01
CA GLY A 250 32.97 19.65 0.01
C GLY A 250 32.15 20.93 -0.17
N LYS A 251 31.08 20.89 -0.97
CA LYS A 251 30.27 22.07 -1.32
C LYS A 251 29.16 22.36 -0.31
N LEU A 252 28.71 21.34 0.42
CA LEU A 252 27.71 21.42 1.48
C LEU A 252 27.97 20.34 2.53
N LYS A 253 27.25 20.38 3.65
CA LYS A 253 27.10 19.26 4.60
C LYS A 253 25.63 18.97 4.82
N THR A 254 25.25 17.71 5.01
CA THR A 254 23.84 17.38 5.31
C THR A 254 23.37 17.95 6.65
N SER A 255 24.30 18.24 7.56
CA SER A 255 24.03 18.93 8.82
C SER A 255 23.80 20.44 8.69
N ASP A 256 24.06 21.03 7.52
CA ASP A 256 23.89 22.47 7.33
C ASP A 256 22.40 22.84 7.39
N VAL A 257 22.10 23.98 7.99
CA VAL A 257 20.75 24.55 8.00
C VAL A 257 20.40 25.14 6.64
N ILE A 258 19.13 25.06 6.25
CA ILE A 258 18.66 25.51 4.92
C ILE A 258 18.90 27.01 4.69
N GLY A 259 18.92 27.83 5.75
CA GLY A 259 19.19 29.27 5.68
C GLY A 259 20.61 29.64 5.23
N ARG A 260 21.53 28.67 5.17
CA ARG A 260 22.84 28.86 4.55
C ARG A 260 22.75 29.01 3.02
N TYR A 261 21.68 28.49 2.41
CA TYR A 261 21.53 28.36 0.96
C TYR A 261 20.30 29.09 0.41
N LEU A 262 19.24 29.16 1.21
CA LEU A 262 17.98 29.81 0.86
C LEU A 262 17.87 31.16 1.57
N GLU A 263 17.38 32.15 0.84
CA GLU A 263 17.15 33.50 1.37
C GLU A 263 15.78 33.59 2.04
N ASN A 264 15.62 34.53 2.96
CA ASN A 264 14.34 34.82 3.65
C ASN A 264 13.70 33.61 4.36
N VAL A 265 14.50 32.70 4.93
CA VAL A 265 13.99 31.56 5.72
C VAL A 265 13.36 32.05 7.04
N PRO A 266 12.05 31.82 7.26
CA PRO A 266 11.37 32.27 8.47
C PRO A 266 11.90 31.61 9.75
N ALA A 267 11.69 32.27 10.90
CA ALA A 267 12.26 31.88 12.19
C ALA A 267 11.93 30.44 12.59
N ASP A 268 10.69 29.98 12.36
CA ASP A 268 10.23 28.62 12.64
C ASP A 268 10.95 27.54 11.80
N LYS A 269 11.58 27.92 10.68
CA LYS A 269 12.25 27.03 9.73
C LYS A 269 13.77 27.10 9.78
N GLN A 270 14.34 27.99 10.59
CA GLN A 270 15.81 28.17 10.68
C GLN A 270 16.54 26.92 11.18
N ALA A 271 15.88 26.07 11.96
CA ALA A 271 16.43 24.81 12.46
C ALA A 271 16.34 23.64 11.46
N ILE A 272 15.70 23.81 10.30
CA ILE A 272 15.62 22.76 9.28
C ILE A 272 17.02 22.57 8.67
N THR A 273 17.53 21.34 8.74
CA THR A 273 18.77 20.92 8.08
C THR A 273 18.50 20.20 6.76
N LEU A 274 19.53 20.04 5.93
CA LEU A 274 19.44 19.21 4.72
C LEU A 274 19.10 17.75 5.08
N ASP A 275 19.61 17.22 6.20
CA ASP A 275 19.27 15.89 6.72
C ASP A 275 17.78 15.77 7.08
N HIS A 276 17.18 16.80 7.70
CA HIS A 276 15.74 16.84 7.95
C HIS A 276 14.92 16.79 6.64
N LEU A 277 15.40 17.44 5.57
CA LEU A 277 14.74 17.39 4.27
C LEU A 277 14.87 15.99 3.62
N LEU A 278 16.08 15.42 3.61
CA LEU A 278 16.36 14.10 3.04
C LEU A 278 15.54 13.00 3.72
N ARG A 279 15.41 13.07 5.04
CA ARG A 279 14.73 12.06 5.88
C ARG A 279 13.24 12.30 6.09
N HIS A 280 12.65 13.25 5.38
CA HIS A 280 11.24 13.62 5.55
C HIS A 280 10.84 13.98 7.00
N ARG A 281 11.72 14.67 7.74
CA ARG A 281 11.48 15.11 9.13
C ARG A 281 11.43 16.63 9.27
N SER A 282 11.17 17.36 8.19
CA SER A 282 11.28 18.82 8.18
C SER A 282 10.11 19.55 8.85
N GLY A 283 8.97 18.90 9.07
CA GLY A 283 7.76 19.55 9.56
C GLY A 283 7.00 20.37 8.50
N LEU A 284 7.53 20.50 7.28
CA LEU A 284 6.88 21.24 6.20
C LEU A 284 5.51 20.61 5.85
N ILE A 285 4.60 21.41 5.31
CA ILE A 285 3.34 20.89 4.77
C ILE A 285 3.62 20.04 3.52
N PRO A 286 3.10 18.80 3.42
CA PRO A 286 3.23 18.00 2.21
C PRO A 286 2.51 18.66 1.05
N SER A 287 3.23 18.93 -0.05
CA SER A 287 2.60 19.39 -1.28
C SER A 287 2.05 18.21 -2.07
N GLN A 288 0.81 17.82 -1.78
CA GLN A 288 0.12 16.76 -2.52
C GLN A 288 -1.06 17.27 -3.35
N THR A 289 -1.57 18.48 -3.07
CA THR A 289 -2.73 19.02 -3.77
C THR A 289 -2.29 19.98 -4.88
N ILE A 290 -2.59 19.63 -6.12
CA ILE A 290 -2.62 20.55 -7.26
C ILE A 290 -4.09 20.93 -7.45
N SER A 291 -4.40 22.22 -7.42
CA SER A 291 -5.73 22.76 -7.70
C SER A 291 -5.81 23.30 -9.13
N PRO A 292 -7.00 23.29 -9.76
CA PRO A 292 -7.19 23.97 -11.03
C PRO A 292 -6.75 25.45 -10.96
N GLY A 293 -5.85 25.86 -11.86
CA GLY A 293 -5.29 27.22 -11.90
C GLY A 293 -3.97 27.40 -11.13
N ASP A 294 -3.47 26.38 -10.43
CA ASP A 294 -2.15 26.43 -9.80
C ASP A 294 -1.03 26.57 -10.85
N ASP A 295 -0.07 27.44 -10.55
CA ASP A 295 1.13 27.67 -11.35
C ASP A 295 2.38 27.65 -10.48
N PHE A 296 3.13 26.56 -10.65
CA PHE A 296 4.44 26.25 -10.09
C PHE A 296 5.52 26.21 -11.18
N SER A 297 5.40 27.02 -12.24
CA SER A 297 6.48 27.19 -13.22
C SER A 297 7.67 27.97 -12.66
N ASP A 298 7.41 28.91 -11.75
CA ASP A 298 8.42 29.78 -11.13
C ASP A 298 9.05 29.12 -9.89
N ARG A 299 10.37 28.94 -9.99
CA ARG A 299 11.25 28.38 -8.97
C ARG A 299 11.19 29.11 -7.64
N ASP A 300 11.38 30.43 -7.66
CA ASP A 300 11.51 31.22 -6.44
C ASP A 300 10.15 31.47 -5.79
N LYS A 301 9.09 31.62 -6.59
CA LYS A 301 7.70 31.62 -6.11
C LYS A 301 7.40 30.32 -5.38
N ARG A 302 7.79 29.17 -5.95
CA ARG A 302 7.58 27.86 -5.31
C ARG A 302 8.35 27.74 -3.99
N VAL A 303 9.62 28.14 -3.96
CA VAL A 303 10.42 28.14 -2.71
C VAL A 303 9.78 29.04 -1.65
N ARG A 304 9.38 30.26 -2.02
CA ARG A 304 8.69 31.20 -1.11
C ARG A 304 7.41 30.59 -0.54
N GLN A 305 6.54 30.03 -1.39
CA GLN A 305 5.31 29.37 -0.95
C GLN A 305 5.56 28.25 0.09
N ILE A 306 6.62 27.46 -0.10
CA ILE A 306 6.99 26.40 0.85
C ILE A 306 7.47 27.00 2.18
N LEU A 307 8.27 28.07 2.13
CA LEU A 307 8.83 28.71 3.33
C LEU A 307 7.77 29.52 4.11
N GLU A 308 6.81 30.14 3.43
CA GLU A 308 5.73 30.93 4.04
C GLU A 308 4.64 30.05 4.68
N ALA A 309 4.47 28.81 4.24
CA ALA A 309 3.52 27.87 4.83
C ALA A 309 3.91 27.52 6.28
N PRO A 310 2.94 27.38 7.22
CA PRO A 310 3.25 27.01 8.60
C PRO A 310 3.81 25.58 8.69
N LEU A 311 4.53 25.26 9.78
CA LEU A 311 4.95 23.89 10.04
C LEU A 311 3.80 23.06 10.64
N ASN A 312 3.74 21.78 10.25
CA ASN A 312 2.87 20.77 10.86
C ASN A 312 3.39 20.26 12.22
N PHE A 313 4.71 20.33 12.44
CA PHE A 313 5.43 19.87 13.62
C PHE A 313 6.87 20.41 13.61
N GLN A 314 7.61 20.28 14.72
CA GLN A 314 8.96 20.85 14.80
C GLN A 314 9.96 20.06 13.93
N PRO A 315 10.97 20.73 13.32
CA PRO A 315 11.99 20.04 12.54
C PRO A 315 12.69 18.95 13.37
N GLY A 316 12.73 17.74 12.83
CA GLY A 316 13.31 16.57 13.49
C GLY A 316 12.34 15.81 14.40
N GLU A 317 11.13 16.29 14.69
CA GLU A 317 10.23 15.64 15.65
C GLU A 317 9.77 14.25 15.19
N ARG A 318 9.23 14.14 13.96
CA ARG A 318 8.68 12.89 13.41
C ARG A 318 8.87 12.79 11.90
N TYR A 319 8.64 11.60 11.36
CA TYR A 319 8.61 11.34 9.93
C TYR A 319 7.27 11.77 9.31
N GLN A 320 7.32 12.47 8.18
CA GLN A 320 6.19 12.75 7.29
C GLN A 320 6.69 12.90 5.85
N TYR A 321 6.38 11.92 5.01
CA TYR A 321 6.73 11.94 3.59
C TYR A 321 6.32 13.26 2.92
N ASN A 322 7.29 13.95 2.30
CA ASN A 322 7.08 15.32 1.85
C ASN A 322 7.82 15.66 0.55
N ASN A 323 7.06 15.97 -0.49
CA ASN A 323 7.57 16.41 -1.80
C ASN A 323 8.17 17.83 -1.77
N ALA A 324 7.60 18.74 -0.99
CA ALA A 324 8.09 20.11 -0.85
C ALA A 324 9.51 20.14 -0.26
N ALA A 325 9.84 19.21 0.65
CA ALA A 325 11.20 19.06 1.16
C ALA A 325 12.21 18.78 0.02
N TYR A 326 11.82 17.97 -0.96
CA TYR A 326 12.65 17.66 -2.12
C TYR A 326 12.68 18.79 -3.16
N ASN A 327 11.65 19.64 -3.24
CA ASN A 327 11.73 20.88 -4.01
C ASN A 327 12.81 21.82 -3.42
N LEU A 328 12.88 21.94 -2.09
CA LEU A 328 13.94 22.73 -1.44
C LEU A 328 15.33 22.13 -1.68
N LEU A 329 15.48 20.80 -1.62
CA LEU A 329 16.75 20.14 -1.97
C LEU A 329 17.18 20.44 -3.41
N ALA A 330 16.24 20.42 -4.36
CA ALA A 330 16.53 20.78 -5.75
C ALA A 330 16.99 22.25 -5.89
N ALA A 331 16.30 23.18 -5.22
CA ALA A 331 16.71 24.58 -5.19
C ALA A 331 18.10 24.78 -4.57
N ILE A 332 18.44 24.03 -3.53
CA ILE A 332 19.77 24.05 -2.89
C ILE A 332 20.83 23.46 -3.84
N ILE A 333 20.54 22.37 -4.55
CA ILE A 333 21.43 21.82 -5.59
C ILE A 333 21.76 22.89 -6.64
N GLU A 334 20.77 23.63 -7.13
CA GLU A 334 21.01 24.71 -8.09
C GLU A 334 21.89 25.80 -7.52
N LYS A 335 21.57 26.29 -6.32
CA LYS A 335 22.31 27.37 -5.65
C LYS A 335 23.78 26.98 -5.42
N VAL A 336 24.02 25.76 -4.95
CA VAL A 336 25.36 25.28 -4.56
C VAL A 336 26.20 24.90 -5.78
N SER A 337 25.58 24.34 -6.83
CA SER A 337 26.29 23.91 -8.03
C SER A 337 26.47 25.02 -9.08
N GLY A 338 25.61 26.03 -9.08
CA GLY A 338 25.53 27.04 -10.15
C GLY A 338 24.95 26.50 -11.46
N GLN A 339 24.39 25.30 -11.46
CA GLN A 339 23.77 24.65 -12.62
C GLN A 339 22.25 24.52 -12.39
N SER A 340 21.46 24.37 -13.45
CA SER A 340 20.08 23.90 -13.27
C SER A 340 20.08 22.50 -12.66
N PHE A 341 19.00 22.16 -11.96
CA PHE A 341 18.86 20.85 -11.33
C PHE A 341 19.06 19.72 -12.36
N GLN A 342 18.45 19.85 -13.53
CA GLN A 342 18.51 18.87 -14.62
C GLN A 342 19.93 18.72 -15.16
N GLN A 343 20.64 19.83 -15.37
CA GLN A 343 22.01 19.82 -15.87
C GLN A 343 22.96 19.15 -14.85
N PHE A 344 22.79 19.46 -13.56
CA PHE A 344 23.61 18.86 -12.51
C PHE A 344 23.43 17.34 -12.45
N LEU A 345 22.19 16.86 -12.46
CA LEU A 345 21.91 15.41 -12.48
C LEU A 345 22.51 14.75 -13.72
N TYR A 346 22.41 15.38 -14.89
CA TYR A 346 22.99 14.84 -16.12
C TYR A 346 24.51 14.67 -16.02
N GLU A 347 25.25 15.75 -15.75
CA GLU A 347 26.72 15.70 -15.76
C GLU A 347 27.31 14.85 -14.64
N ASN A 348 26.67 14.85 -13.46
CA ASN A 348 27.25 14.23 -12.27
C ASN A 348 26.69 12.85 -11.94
N LEU A 349 25.50 12.50 -12.46
CA LEU A 349 24.87 11.21 -12.19
C LEU A 349 24.58 10.41 -13.48
N PHE A 350 23.78 10.95 -14.40
CA PHE A 350 23.27 10.17 -15.54
C PHE A 350 24.36 9.82 -16.55
N LYS A 351 25.15 10.81 -16.97
CA LYS A 351 26.27 10.64 -17.89
C LYS A 351 27.33 9.67 -17.34
N PRO A 352 27.83 9.81 -16.10
CA PRO A 352 28.77 8.83 -15.54
C PRO A 352 28.12 7.46 -15.32
N ALA A 353 26.81 7.38 -15.01
CA ALA A 353 26.11 6.10 -14.95
C ALA A 353 25.85 5.47 -16.34
N GLY A 354 26.07 6.20 -17.43
CA GLY A 354 25.75 5.76 -18.80
C GLY A 354 24.25 5.76 -19.13
N MET A 355 23.43 6.46 -18.33
CA MET A 355 21.99 6.60 -18.58
C MET A 355 21.76 7.50 -19.81
N THR A 356 21.33 6.89 -20.92
CA THR A 356 21.21 7.52 -22.25
C THR A 356 19.76 7.71 -22.70
N ALA A 357 18.81 7.20 -21.92
CA ALA A 357 17.38 7.20 -22.19
C ALA A 357 16.65 7.81 -20.98
N THR A 358 17.00 9.05 -20.65
CA THR A 358 16.44 9.79 -19.52
C THR A 358 16.17 11.25 -19.90
N MET A 359 15.02 11.78 -19.48
CA MET A 359 14.66 13.19 -19.68
C MET A 359 13.75 13.69 -18.56
N PHE A 360 13.40 14.98 -18.59
CA PHE A 360 12.51 15.61 -17.61
C PHE A 360 11.19 16.02 -18.26
N GLN A 361 10.11 16.02 -17.46
CA GLN A 361 8.76 16.38 -17.91
C GLN A 361 8.65 17.83 -18.40
N SER A 362 9.41 18.73 -17.77
CA SER A 362 9.33 20.18 -17.95
C SER A 362 10.74 20.77 -18.12
N GLY A 363 10.80 21.98 -18.69
CA GLY A 363 12.07 22.69 -18.93
C GLY A 363 12.88 22.16 -20.12
N GLY A 364 12.32 21.25 -20.92
CA GLY A 364 12.89 20.82 -22.21
C GLY A 364 14.22 20.05 -22.14
N PHE A 365 14.72 19.76 -20.95
CA PHE A 365 15.97 19.03 -20.75
C PHE A 365 15.80 17.54 -21.07
N ALA A 366 16.72 17.02 -21.87
CA ALA A 366 16.80 15.61 -22.18
C ALA A 366 18.27 15.24 -22.41
N VAL A 367 18.66 14.05 -21.97
CA VAL A 367 19.96 13.48 -22.31
C VAL A 367 20.08 13.38 -23.84
N PRO A 368 21.28 13.58 -24.44
CA PRO A 368 21.46 13.45 -25.89
C PRO A 368 20.89 12.13 -26.42
N GLY A 369 20.04 12.21 -27.44
CA GLY A 369 19.35 11.04 -28.02
C GLY A 369 18.00 10.68 -27.38
N ALA A 370 17.65 11.24 -26.20
CA ALA A 370 16.40 10.88 -25.52
C ALA A 370 15.16 11.55 -26.12
N LYS A 371 15.29 12.74 -26.76
CA LYS A 371 14.16 13.44 -27.39
C LYS A 371 13.57 12.69 -28.59
N GLN A 372 14.33 11.79 -29.20
CA GLN A 372 13.89 10.97 -30.34
C GLN A 372 13.13 9.71 -29.91
N LYS A 373 13.08 9.41 -28.60
CA LYS A 373 12.42 8.22 -28.07
C LYS A 373 10.94 8.48 -27.84
N THR A 374 10.15 7.41 -27.94
CA THR A 374 8.73 7.44 -27.58
C THR A 374 8.56 7.71 -26.10
N VAL A 375 7.69 8.66 -25.75
CA VAL A 375 7.23 8.88 -24.37
C VAL A 375 5.87 8.23 -24.22
N ALA A 376 5.71 7.39 -23.19
CA ALA A 376 4.43 6.77 -22.91
C ALA A 376 3.41 7.80 -22.41
N LYS A 377 2.19 7.74 -22.94
CA LYS A 377 1.04 8.48 -22.42
C LYS A 377 0.54 7.88 -21.12
N LEU A 378 -0.13 8.70 -20.33
CA LEU A 378 -0.65 8.35 -19.00
C LEU A 378 -2.08 7.81 -19.13
N TYR A 379 -2.36 6.61 -18.58
CA TYR A 379 -3.70 6.01 -18.65
C TYR A 379 -4.26 5.57 -17.28
N SER A 380 -5.43 6.10 -16.90
CA SER A 380 -6.17 5.63 -15.72
C SER A 380 -7.35 4.75 -16.17
N GLY A 381 -7.14 3.44 -16.20
CA GLY A 381 -8.08 2.52 -16.85
C GLY A 381 -8.13 2.79 -18.36
N GLU A 382 -9.30 3.21 -18.86
CA GLU A 382 -9.51 3.63 -20.25
C GLU A 382 -9.37 5.15 -20.47
N GLU A 383 -9.24 5.93 -19.39
CA GLU A 383 -9.05 7.38 -19.50
C GLU A 383 -7.64 7.71 -20.01
N ASP A 384 -7.55 8.47 -21.11
CA ASP A 384 -6.31 9.05 -21.64
C ASP A 384 -6.03 10.38 -20.94
N ASN A 385 -5.07 10.36 -20.01
CA ASN A 385 -4.62 11.54 -19.27
C ASN A 385 -3.51 12.33 -20.00
N GLY A 386 -3.29 12.01 -21.28
CA GLY A 386 -2.38 12.69 -22.18
C GLY A 386 -0.90 12.40 -21.92
N SER A 387 -0.06 13.31 -22.39
CA SER A 387 1.39 13.20 -22.24
C SER A 387 1.85 13.65 -20.84
N PRO A 388 2.91 13.04 -20.28
CA PRO A 388 3.61 13.61 -19.13
C PRO A 388 4.45 14.85 -19.51
N LEU A 389 4.69 15.11 -20.80
CA LEU A 389 5.38 16.30 -21.29
C LEU A 389 4.46 17.51 -21.43
N GLY A 390 5.05 18.71 -21.49
CA GLY A 390 4.35 19.96 -21.82
C GLY A 390 3.53 20.53 -20.66
N ARG A 391 3.85 20.11 -19.43
CA ARG A 391 3.18 20.53 -18.19
C ARG A 391 4.01 21.58 -17.46
N ASP A 392 4.37 22.65 -18.16
CA ASP A 392 5.35 23.63 -17.66
C ASP A 392 4.84 24.42 -16.45
N THR A 393 3.52 24.58 -16.29
CA THR A 393 2.90 25.13 -15.06
C THR A 393 3.17 24.28 -13.82
N PHE A 394 3.58 23.02 -13.96
CA PHE A 394 3.91 22.12 -12.85
C PHE A 394 5.41 21.82 -12.76
N ALA A 395 6.27 22.57 -13.47
CA ALA A 395 7.69 22.29 -13.55
C ALA A 395 8.36 22.17 -12.16
N TRP A 396 8.22 23.19 -11.32
CA TRP A 396 8.79 23.19 -9.97
C TRP A 396 7.95 22.46 -8.93
N PHE A 397 6.75 22.01 -9.29
CA PHE A 397 6.05 21.03 -8.47
C PHE A 397 6.81 19.69 -8.50
N TRP A 398 7.28 19.28 -9.68
CA TRP A 398 7.94 17.99 -9.87
C TRP A 398 9.48 18.02 -9.77
N THR A 399 10.14 19.17 -9.93
CA THR A 399 11.61 19.29 -9.79
C THR A 399 12.09 18.94 -8.37
N GLY A 400 12.81 17.83 -8.26
CA GLY A 400 13.30 17.26 -7.00
C GLY A 400 12.56 15.98 -6.56
N PRO A 401 11.24 16.03 -6.30
CA PRO A 401 10.48 14.87 -5.85
C PRO A 401 10.06 13.90 -6.96
N GLY A 402 10.03 14.33 -8.24
CA GLY A 402 9.46 13.60 -9.37
C GLY A 402 9.98 14.09 -10.73
N GLY A 403 9.15 13.97 -11.78
CA GLY A 403 9.37 14.65 -13.06
C GLY A 403 10.45 14.06 -13.97
N ILE A 404 10.96 12.86 -13.66
CA ILE A 404 11.96 12.16 -14.46
C ILE A 404 11.30 11.05 -15.27
N LEU A 405 11.53 11.08 -16.59
CA LEU A 405 11.15 10.04 -17.52
C LEU A 405 12.38 9.17 -17.84
N THR A 406 12.27 7.84 -17.72
CA THR A 406 13.39 6.93 -18.02
C THR A 406 12.91 5.55 -18.48
N THR A 407 13.85 4.62 -18.67
CA THR A 407 13.60 3.21 -19.03
C THR A 407 14.09 2.26 -17.93
N PRO A 408 13.54 1.02 -17.83
CA PRO A 408 14.14 -0.02 -17.00
C PRO A 408 15.61 -0.31 -17.36
N GLY A 409 15.99 -0.14 -18.64
CA GLY A 409 17.38 -0.23 -19.09
C GLY A 409 18.30 0.81 -18.42
N ASP A 410 17.87 2.06 -18.31
CA ASP A 410 18.62 3.09 -17.60
C ASP A 410 18.62 2.87 -16.08
N PHE A 411 17.58 2.27 -15.50
CA PHE A 411 17.65 1.78 -14.11
C PHE A 411 18.70 0.69 -13.91
N PHE A 412 18.91 -0.20 -14.88
CA PHE A 412 19.98 -1.19 -14.82
C PHE A 412 21.36 -0.55 -14.81
N LYS A 413 21.55 0.48 -15.64
CA LYS A 413 22.80 1.25 -15.66
C LYS A 413 23.03 2.00 -14.35
N TRP A 414 21.99 2.62 -13.81
CA TRP A 414 22.02 3.24 -12.47
C TRP A 414 22.37 2.24 -11.37
N HIS A 415 21.73 1.06 -11.39
CA HIS A 415 22.03 -0.04 -10.46
C HIS A 415 23.51 -0.41 -10.49
N ARG A 416 24.08 -0.64 -11.68
CA ARG A 416 25.51 -0.97 -11.85
C ARG A 416 26.43 0.16 -11.39
N ALA A 417 26.07 1.40 -11.71
CA ALA A 417 26.85 2.57 -11.30
C ALA A 417 26.92 2.74 -9.77
N LEU A 418 25.88 2.31 -9.05
CA LEU A 418 25.87 2.28 -7.59
C LEU A 418 26.63 1.08 -6.99
N LEU A 419 26.89 0.00 -7.74
CA LEU A 419 27.77 -1.08 -7.28
C LEU A 419 29.23 -0.60 -7.22
N GLY A 420 29.66 0.19 -8.22
CA GLY A 420 30.97 0.85 -8.26
C GLY A 420 30.97 2.24 -7.62
N ASP A 421 32.13 2.90 -7.57
CA ASP A 421 32.30 4.23 -6.95
C ASP A 421 32.27 5.40 -7.96
N GLN A 422 31.86 5.12 -9.20
CA GLN A 422 31.90 6.07 -10.31
C GLN A 422 30.99 7.27 -10.08
N VAL A 423 29.78 7.04 -9.56
CA VAL A 423 28.81 8.11 -9.30
C VAL A 423 28.98 8.65 -7.89
N LEU A 424 29.01 7.79 -6.88
CA LEU A 424 29.21 8.17 -5.48
C LEU A 424 30.47 7.49 -4.94
N PRO A 425 31.44 8.23 -4.38
CA PRO A 425 32.56 7.62 -3.67
C PRO A 425 32.05 6.83 -2.45
N ALA A 426 32.82 5.84 -2.00
CA ALA A 426 32.41 4.91 -0.95
C ALA A 426 31.79 5.57 0.30
N ALA A 427 32.39 6.67 0.80
CA ALA A 427 31.88 7.40 1.96
C ALA A 427 30.49 8.04 1.72
N ALA A 428 30.27 8.62 0.55
CA ALA A 428 28.98 9.21 0.16
C ALA A 428 27.92 8.13 -0.09
N LYS A 429 28.33 7.03 -0.71
CA LYS A 429 27.47 5.87 -0.97
C LYS A 429 27.02 5.21 0.34
N LYS A 430 27.88 5.16 1.35
CA LYS A 430 27.52 4.69 2.69
C LYS A 430 26.34 5.50 3.25
N LYS A 431 26.44 6.83 3.24
CA LYS A 431 25.34 7.72 3.69
C LYS A 431 24.08 7.57 2.84
N TYR A 432 24.22 7.39 1.53
CA TYR A 432 23.09 7.13 0.63
C TYR A 432 22.33 5.85 1.01
N TYR A 433 23.03 4.79 1.39
CA TYR A 433 22.40 3.55 1.85
C TYR A 433 21.89 3.63 3.30
N GLU A 434 22.57 4.34 4.20
CA GLU A 434 22.06 4.64 5.55
C GLU A 434 20.74 5.42 5.47
N LEU A 435 20.63 6.39 4.55
CA LEU A 435 19.35 7.07 4.28
C LEU A 435 18.29 6.07 3.82
N ALA A 436 18.61 5.17 2.90
CA ALA A 436 17.66 4.17 2.42
C ALA A 436 17.14 3.25 3.54
N GLU A 437 18.00 2.87 4.50
CA GLU A 437 17.62 2.07 5.67
C GLU A 437 16.66 2.83 6.59
N VAL A 438 16.99 4.08 6.91
CA VAL A 438 16.19 4.94 7.79
C VAL A 438 14.81 5.22 7.20
N GLU A 439 14.75 5.42 5.88
CA GLU A 439 13.51 5.63 5.12
C GLU A 439 12.70 4.34 4.94
N GLY A 440 13.22 3.18 5.34
CA GLY A 440 12.57 1.87 5.14
C GLY A 440 12.54 1.38 3.68
N THR A 441 13.12 2.15 2.75
CA THR A 441 13.28 1.73 1.35
C THR A 441 14.31 0.62 1.21
N MET A 442 15.27 0.53 2.13
CA MET A 442 16.15 -0.62 2.34
C MET A 442 15.73 -1.40 3.58
N ARG A 443 15.51 -2.70 3.44
CA ARG A 443 15.07 -3.58 4.55
C ARG A 443 15.59 -5.01 4.38
N ASN A 444 15.58 -5.77 5.47
CA ASN A 444 15.74 -7.22 5.40
C ASN A 444 14.47 -7.88 4.88
N SER A 445 14.60 -8.93 4.09
CA SER A 445 13.50 -9.75 3.60
C SER A 445 13.88 -11.23 3.62
N PRO A 446 12.92 -12.17 3.49
CA PRO A 446 13.24 -13.58 3.32
C PRO A 446 14.17 -13.88 2.12
N ARG A 447 14.24 -12.95 1.15
CA ARG A 447 15.08 -13.02 -0.05
C ARG A 447 16.40 -12.23 0.09
N GLY A 448 16.78 -11.90 1.33
CA GLY A 448 17.96 -11.09 1.65
C GLY A 448 17.65 -9.59 1.75
N LYS A 449 18.71 -8.79 1.80
CA LYS A 449 18.65 -7.33 1.89
C LYS A 449 18.14 -6.74 0.58
N VAL A 450 17.00 -6.05 0.66
CA VAL A 450 16.30 -5.48 -0.48
C VAL A 450 16.27 -3.96 -0.38
N ILE A 451 16.54 -3.27 -1.49
CA ILE A 451 16.22 -1.86 -1.69
C ILE A 451 15.06 -1.79 -2.68
N SER A 452 13.99 -1.10 -2.33
CA SER A 452 12.85 -0.88 -3.21
C SER A 452 12.39 0.57 -3.14
N HIS A 453 12.19 1.18 -4.30
CA HIS A 453 11.51 2.46 -4.41
C HIS A 453 10.44 2.39 -5.50
N GLY A 454 9.22 2.79 -5.14
CA GLY A 454 8.09 2.94 -6.06
C GLY A 454 7.87 4.40 -6.45
N GLY A 455 7.08 4.60 -7.49
CA GLY A 455 6.58 5.92 -7.86
C GLY A 455 5.44 5.79 -8.84
N GLY A 456 4.55 6.76 -8.84
CA GLY A 456 3.45 6.80 -9.77
C GLY A 456 2.60 8.04 -9.54
N THR A 457 1.59 8.20 -10.38
CA THR A 457 0.59 9.26 -10.24
C THR A 457 -0.79 8.67 -10.48
N SER A 458 -1.82 9.31 -9.92
CA SER A 458 -3.21 8.99 -10.23
C SER A 458 -3.56 9.19 -11.70
N MET A 459 -2.70 9.87 -12.47
CA MET A 459 -2.87 10.08 -13.89
C MET A 459 -2.58 8.83 -14.73
N GLY A 460 -2.04 7.76 -14.13
CA GLY A 460 -1.91 6.48 -14.82
C GLY A 460 -0.50 6.09 -15.22
N THR A 461 0.50 6.46 -14.42
CA THR A 461 1.87 5.91 -14.52
C THR A 461 2.27 5.20 -13.25
N GLY A 462 3.16 4.22 -13.36
CA GLY A 462 3.78 3.56 -12.24
C GLY A 462 5.18 3.08 -12.58
N ALA A 463 6.11 3.19 -11.65
CA ALA A 463 7.43 2.62 -11.75
C ALA A 463 7.83 1.95 -10.43
N SER A 464 8.62 0.88 -10.53
CA SER A 464 9.28 0.25 -9.40
C SER A 464 10.71 -0.12 -9.77
N LEU A 465 11.63 0.16 -8.86
CA LEU A 465 13.00 -0.32 -8.91
C LEU A 465 13.28 -1.11 -7.63
N VAL A 466 13.49 -2.41 -7.78
CA VAL A 466 13.79 -3.33 -6.67
C VAL A 466 15.14 -3.98 -6.90
N ARG A 467 15.99 -3.95 -5.87
CA ARG A 467 17.33 -4.52 -5.87
C ARG A 467 17.50 -5.44 -4.67
N TYR A 468 17.65 -6.74 -4.90
CA TYR A 468 18.02 -7.73 -3.88
C TYR A 468 19.54 -7.84 -3.88
N LEU A 469 20.19 -7.15 -2.94
CA LEU A 469 21.64 -6.96 -2.96
C LEU A 469 22.40 -8.28 -2.76
N ASP A 470 21.97 -9.10 -1.79
CA ASP A 470 22.64 -10.37 -1.48
C ASP A 470 22.47 -11.41 -2.59
N ALA A 471 21.35 -11.34 -3.31
CA ALA A 471 21.05 -12.20 -4.45
C ALA A 471 21.62 -11.63 -5.77
N GLY A 472 22.11 -10.39 -5.79
CA GLY A 472 22.50 -9.69 -7.00
C GLY A 472 21.36 -9.56 -8.02
N VAL A 473 20.10 -9.49 -7.59
CA VAL A 473 18.95 -9.39 -8.52
C VAL A 473 18.47 -7.94 -8.60
N MET A 474 18.21 -7.45 -9.80
CA MET A 474 17.49 -6.19 -10.04
C MET A 474 16.23 -6.45 -10.86
N ILE A 475 15.11 -5.86 -10.42
CA ILE A 475 13.84 -5.84 -11.14
C ILE A 475 13.44 -4.37 -11.33
N GLY A 476 13.31 -3.95 -12.60
CA GLY A 476 12.81 -2.64 -12.99
C GLY A 476 11.50 -2.81 -13.76
N VAL A 477 10.43 -2.19 -13.27
CA VAL A 477 9.10 -2.24 -13.91
C VAL A 477 8.61 -0.83 -14.12
N CYS A 478 8.33 -0.46 -15.36
CA CYS A 478 7.67 0.81 -15.70
C CYS A 478 6.37 0.51 -16.45
N ILE A 479 5.27 1.15 -16.05
CA ILE A 479 3.95 0.97 -16.66
C ILE A 479 3.32 2.32 -16.97
N ASN A 480 2.51 2.36 -18.01
CA ASN A 480 1.78 3.54 -18.43
C ASN A 480 0.26 3.37 -18.27
N ASN A 481 -0.14 2.49 -17.36
CA ASN A 481 -1.52 2.23 -16.99
C ASN A 481 -1.63 1.90 -15.49
N SER A 482 -2.77 2.19 -14.86
CA SER A 482 -3.19 1.60 -13.57
C SER A 482 -2.37 1.92 -12.30
N GLY A 483 -1.36 2.79 -12.38
CA GLY A 483 -0.73 3.42 -11.21
C GLY A 483 0.18 2.51 -10.35
N GLU A 484 0.58 3.01 -9.18
CA GLU A 484 1.59 2.37 -8.32
C GLU A 484 1.16 1.01 -7.74
N GLN A 485 -0.12 0.86 -7.35
CA GLN A 485 -0.63 -0.40 -6.79
C GLN A 485 -0.52 -1.56 -7.78
N PHE A 486 -0.84 -1.31 -9.05
CA PHE A 486 -0.71 -2.29 -10.11
C PHE A 486 0.75 -2.67 -10.36
N ASN A 487 1.66 -1.69 -10.32
CA ASN A 487 3.09 -1.95 -10.44
C ASN A 487 3.60 -2.87 -9.31
N GLY A 488 3.12 -2.68 -8.08
CA GLY A 488 3.43 -3.56 -6.95
C GLY A 488 3.01 -5.01 -7.17
N ILE A 489 1.86 -5.25 -7.82
CA ILE A 489 1.40 -6.60 -8.18
C ILE A 489 2.36 -7.25 -9.18
N ILE A 490 2.69 -6.54 -10.27
CA ILE A 490 3.62 -7.04 -11.30
C ILE A 490 4.97 -7.36 -10.69
N THR A 491 5.53 -6.42 -9.90
CA THR A 491 6.84 -6.56 -9.30
C THR A 491 6.92 -7.75 -8.33
N ARG A 492 5.86 -8.00 -7.53
CA ARG A 492 5.80 -9.18 -6.65
C ARG A 492 5.75 -10.49 -7.43
N ALA A 493 4.95 -10.56 -8.49
CA ALA A 493 4.86 -11.76 -9.32
C ALA A 493 6.17 -12.05 -10.07
N VAL A 494 6.80 -11.02 -10.64
CA VAL A 494 8.13 -11.14 -11.26
C VAL A 494 9.15 -11.64 -10.24
N ALA A 495 9.15 -11.11 -9.02
CA ALA A 495 10.02 -11.61 -7.96
C ALA A 495 9.68 -13.06 -7.55
N GLY A 496 8.40 -13.45 -7.48
CA GLY A 496 7.99 -14.84 -7.27
C GLY A 496 8.53 -15.78 -8.35
N LEU A 497 8.42 -15.39 -9.61
CA LEU A 497 9.00 -16.16 -10.73
C LEU A 497 10.52 -16.25 -10.66
N VAL A 498 11.23 -15.22 -10.17
CA VAL A 498 12.70 -15.24 -10.02
C VAL A 498 13.12 -16.15 -8.87
N PHE A 499 12.53 -16.00 -7.69
CA PHE A 499 13.00 -16.67 -6.47
C PHE A 499 12.33 -18.02 -6.23
N ASP A 500 11.02 -18.11 -6.45
CA ASP A 500 10.21 -19.28 -6.10
C ASP A 500 9.99 -20.20 -7.31
N GLY A 501 10.04 -19.65 -8.53
CA GLY A 501 9.96 -20.40 -9.79
C GLY A 501 8.57 -20.67 -10.32
N GLU A 502 7.55 -20.37 -9.51
CA GLU A 502 6.15 -20.50 -9.86
C GLU A 502 5.35 -19.32 -9.30
N VAL A 503 4.30 -18.95 -10.03
CA VAL A 503 3.25 -18.04 -9.60
C VAL A 503 1.94 -18.53 -10.21
N GLN A 504 0.82 -18.10 -9.64
CA GLN A 504 -0.46 -18.31 -10.29
C GLN A 504 -0.49 -17.55 -11.63
N MET A 505 -0.50 -18.29 -12.73
CA MET A 505 -0.50 -17.70 -14.06
C MET A 505 -1.88 -17.08 -14.36
N PRO A 506 -1.93 -15.86 -14.93
CA PRO A 506 -3.17 -15.31 -15.46
C PRO A 506 -3.72 -16.27 -16.53
N PRO A 507 -5.04 -16.42 -16.64
CA PRO A 507 -5.63 -17.31 -17.62
C PRO A 507 -5.39 -16.76 -19.04
N ALA A 508 -5.24 -17.67 -20.01
CA ALA A 508 -5.26 -17.26 -21.40
C ALA A 508 -6.68 -16.78 -21.77
N VAL A 509 -6.74 -15.70 -22.54
CA VAL A 509 -7.99 -15.11 -23.02
C VAL A 509 -7.94 -14.94 -24.53
N ILE A 510 -9.12 -14.96 -25.16
CA ILE A 510 -9.33 -14.71 -26.57
C ILE A 510 -10.10 -13.41 -26.75
N SER A 511 -10.22 -12.95 -27.99
CA SER A 511 -11.16 -11.88 -28.34
C SER A 511 -12.39 -12.49 -29.01
N LEU A 512 -13.58 -12.13 -28.54
CA LEU A 512 -14.85 -12.42 -29.20
C LEU A 512 -15.42 -11.12 -29.76
N ASN A 513 -16.13 -11.18 -30.90
CA ASN A 513 -16.84 -10.01 -31.40
C ASN A 513 -18.04 -9.69 -30.48
N GLY A 514 -18.45 -8.42 -30.43
CA GLY A 514 -19.53 -7.96 -29.54
C GLY A 514 -20.86 -8.68 -29.79
N GLU A 515 -21.16 -9.00 -31.05
CA GLU A 515 -22.37 -9.73 -31.43
C GLU A 515 -22.42 -11.14 -30.83
N ALA A 516 -21.31 -11.89 -30.85
CA ALA A 516 -21.23 -13.22 -30.22
C ALA A 516 -21.39 -13.16 -28.69
N LEU A 517 -21.12 -12.02 -28.06
CA LEU A 517 -21.31 -11.82 -26.62
C LEU A 517 -22.78 -11.61 -26.25
N THR A 518 -23.56 -10.96 -27.11
CA THR A 518 -24.96 -10.58 -26.82
C THR A 518 -25.85 -11.75 -26.42
N LYS A 519 -25.60 -12.96 -26.97
CA LYS A 519 -26.38 -14.17 -26.65
C LYS A 519 -26.29 -14.59 -25.18
N PHE A 520 -25.23 -14.18 -24.48
CA PHE A 520 -25.01 -14.43 -23.05
C PHE A 520 -25.68 -13.40 -22.15
N ALA A 521 -26.12 -12.26 -22.69
CA ALA A 521 -26.82 -11.25 -21.91
C ALA A 521 -28.19 -11.78 -21.43
N GLY A 522 -28.57 -11.38 -20.22
CA GLY A 522 -29.83 -11.77 -19.60
C GLY A 522 -29.71 -12.02 -18.10
N THR A 523 -30.83 -12.37 -17.50
CA THR A 523 -30.94 -12.68 -16.07
C THR A 523 -30.81 -14.19 -15.86
N TYR A 524 -30.07 -14.57 -14.83
CA TYR A 524 -29.83 -15.94 -14.43
C TYR A 524 -30.21 -16.14 -12.96
N LEU A 525 -30.94 -17.20 -12.70
CA LEU A 525 -31.45 -17.59 -11.40
C LEU A 525 -30.49 -18.57 -10.73
N LEU A 526 -30.12 -18.27 -9.49
CA LEU A 526 -29.31 -19.14 -8.65
C LEU A 526 -30.22 -20.12 -7.87
N PRO A 527 -29.76 -21.34 -7.57
CA PRO A 527 -30.47 -22.30 -6.71
C PRO A 527 -30.80 -21.74 -5.33
N SER A 528 -30.00 -20.79 -4.84
CA SER A 528 -30.26 -20.07 -3.59
C SER A 528 -31.51 -19.17 -3.67
N GLY A 529 -32.03 -18.91 -4.86
CA GLY A 529 -33.09 -17.94 -5.14
C GLY A 529 -32.59 -16.52 -5.43
N GLY A 530 -31.26 -16.31 -5.49
CA GLY A 530 -30.66 -15.05 -5.92
C GLY A 530 -30.59 -14.90 -7.44
N THR A 531 -30.22 -13.72 -7.91
CA THR A 531 -30.16 -13.38 -9.33
C THR A 531 -28.80 -12.80 -9.74
N LEU A 532 -28.33 -13.20 -10.91
CA LEU A 532 -27.18 -12.60 -11.60
C LEU A 532 -27.64 -12.08 -12.96
N THR A 533 -27.25 -10.85 -13.29
CA THR A 533 -27.54 -10.25 -14.60
C THR A 533 -26.25 -10.15 -15.38
N ALA A 534 -26.19 -10.83 -16.52
CA ALA A 534 -25.13 -10.69 -17.50
C ALA A 534 -25.46 -9.55 -18.46
N THR A 535 -24.54 -8.58 -18.58
CA THR A 535 -24.60 -7.50 -19.56
C THR A 535 -23.30 -7.43 -20.35
N ILE A 536 -23.34 -6.77 -21.50
CA ILE A 536 -22.14 -6.45 -22.26
C ILE A 536 -21.78 -4.99 -21.99
N ALA A 537 -20.59 -4.77 -21.44
CA ALA A 537 -20.05 -3.44 -21.18
C ALA A 537 -18.59 -3.43 -21.64
N ASP A 538 -18.19 -2.41 -22.39
CA ASP A 538 -16.82 -2.21 -22.91
C ASP A 538 -16.26 -3.44 -23.66
N GLY A 539 -17.12 -4.10 -24.46
CA GLY A 539 -16.76 -5.31 -25.21
C GLY A 539 -16.47 -6.53 -24.34
N GLN A 540 -16.85 -6.50 -23.06
CA GLN A 540 -16.64 -7.57 -22.09
C GLN A 540 -17.98 -8.02 -21.50
N LEU A 541 -18.00 -9.26 -21.01
CA LEU A 541 -19.12 -9.78 -20.25
C LEU A 541 -19.00 -9.24 -18.82
N ARG A 542 -20.04 -8.57 -18.33
CA ARG A 542 -20.14 -8.16 -16.93
C ARG A 542 -21.25 -8.94 -16.27
N LEU A 543 -20.95 -9.63 -15.17
CA LEU A 543 -21.97 -10.20 -14.29
C LEU A 543 -22.19 -9.23 -13.14
N THR A 544 -23.43 -8.86 -12.89
CA THR A 544 -23.84 -8.01 -11.77
C THR A 544 -24.84 -8.75 -10.88
N ALA A 545 -24.85 -8.42 -9.59
CA ALA A 545 -25.79 -9.01 -8.64
C ALA A 545 -26.70 -7.94 -8.05
N ALA A 546 -28.00 -8.21 -8.09
CA ALA A 546 -29.03 -7.28 -7.61
C ALA A 546 -29.47 -7.54 -6.17
N ASP A 547 -28.96 -8.61 -5.55
CA ASP A 547 -29.31 -9.10 -4.22
C ASP A 547 -28.12 -9.77 -3.52
N ALA A 548 -28.25 -9.98 -2.21
CA ALA A 548 -27.17 -10.50 -1.35
C ALA A 548 -26.72 -11.91 -1.77
N LYS A 549 -27.64 -12.76 -2.21
CA LYS A 549 -27.33 -14.13 -2.65
C LYS A 549 -26.56 -14.14 -3.97
N GLY A 550 -26.88 -13.22 -4.87
CA GLY A 550 -26.09 -12.95 -6.08
C GLY A 550 -24.69 -12.46 -5.75
N LEU A 551 -24.55 -11.53 -4.79
CA LEU A 551 -23.23 -11.04 -4.35
C LEU A 551 -22.39 -12.14 -3.72
N GLU A 552 -22.99 -12.98 -2.88
CA GLU A 552 -22.31 -14.14 -2.28
C GLU A 552 -21.76 -15.09 -3.34
N ALA A 553 -22.57 -15.44 -4.34
CA ALA A 553 -22.13 -16.29 -5.45
C ALA A 553 -21.03 -15.62 -6.29
N LEU A 554 -21.18 -14.32 -6.59
CA LEU A 554 -20.29 -13.60 -7.50
C LEU A 554 -18.92 -13.29 -6.88
N PHE A 555 -18.89 -12.91 -5.61
CA PHE A 555 -17.68 -12.52 -4.90
C PHE A 555 -17.12 -13.62 -3.99
N ASN A 556 -17.78 -14.79 -3.92
CA ASN A 556 -17.46 -15.88 -3.00
C ASN A 556 -17.30 -15.37 -1.55
N SER A 557 -18.22 -14.48 -1.15
CA SER A 557 -18.18 -13.74 0.11
C SER A 557 -19.48 -13.96 0.89
N PRO A 558 -19.54 -14.96 1.79
CA PRO A 558 -20.74 -15.23 2.56
C PRO A 558 -21.09 -14.07 3.49
N THR A 559 -22.38 -13.89 3.79
CA THR A 559 -22.83 -12.85 4.71
C THR A 559 -22.37 -13.16 6.14
N THR A 560 -21.37 -12.40 6.61
CA THR A 560 -20.82 -12.53 7.97
C THR A 560 -21.57 -11.65 8.98
N GLU A 561 -21.33 -11.86 10.27
CA GLU A 561 -21.83 -10.98 11.32
C GLU A 561 -21.29 -9.54 11.17
N ARG A 562 -20.05 -9.38 10.72
CA ARG A 562 -19.48 -8.06 10.40
C ARG A 562 -20.28 -7.39 9.28
N SER A 563 -20.57 -8.13 8.20
CA SER A 563 -21.37 -7.64 7.08
C SER A 563 -22.74 -7.15 7.56
N ARG A 564 -23.46 -7.95 8.37
CA ARG A 564 -24.77 -7.54 8.91
C ARG A 564 -24.71 -6.28 9.76
N LYS A 565 -23.67 -6.13 10.61
CA LYS A 565 -23.47 -4.93 11.43
C LYS A 565 -23.21 -3.69 10.56
N LEU A 566 -22.37 -3.82 9.52
CA LEU A 566 -22.10 -2.74 8.59
C LEU A 566 -23.35 -2.37 7.78
N GLU A 567 -24.12 -3.36 7.35
CA GLU A 567 -25.39 -3.19 6.64
C GLU A 567 -26.42 -2.45 7.51
N ALA A 568 -26.59 -2.85 8.77
CA ALA A 568 -27.48 -2.17 9.72
C ALA A 568 -27.03 -0.72 9.98
N ARG A 569 -25.73 -0.50 10.21
CA ARG A 569 -25.17 0.84 10.41
C ARG A 569 -25.36 1.72 9.17
N THR A 570 -25.13 1.15 7.98
CA THR A 570 -25.34 1.85 6.70
C THR A 570 -26.81 2.18 6.49
N SER A 571 -27.73 1.27 6.82
CA SER A 571 -29.19 1.51 6.76
C SER A 571 -29.58 2.73 7.60
N ALA A 572 -29.11 2.81 8.84
CA ALA A 572 -29.38 3.96 9.72
C ALA A 572 -28.83 5.28 9.15
N ILE A 573 -27.63 5.25 8.55
CA ILE A 573 -27.04 6.42 7.88
C ILE A 573 -27.87 6.82 6.65
N VAL A 574 -28.32 5.86 5.83
CA VAL A 574 -29.16 6.13 4.66
C VAL A 574 -30.51 6.70 5.09
N GLU A 575 -31.14 6.18 6.14
CA GLU A 575 -32.38 6.71 6.69
C GLU A 575 -32.27 8.15 7.20
N ALA A 576 -31.11 8.52 7.76
CA ALA A 576 -30.82 9.90 8.13
C ALA A 576 -30.58 10.77 6.88
N TYR A 577 -29.79 10.26 5.93
CA TYR A 577 -29.43 10.94 4.68
C TYR A 577 -30.68 11.33 3.87
N ILE A 578 -31.63 10.41 3.69
CA ILE A 578 -32.87 10.70 2.93
C ILE A 578 -33.77 11.75 3.60
N LYS A 579 -33.61 11.99 4.90
CA LYS A 579 -34.29 13.04 5.67
C LYS A 579 -33.52 14.37 5.64
N GLY A 580 -32.41 14.44 4.92
CA GLY A 580 -31.53 15.61 4.86
C GLY A 580 -30.62 15.75 6.08
N ASN A 581 -30.49 14.71 6.91
CA ASN A 581 -29.54 14.69 8.03
C ASN A 581 -28.23 14.01 7.59
N TYR A 582 -27.23 14.82 7.27
CA TYR A 582 -25.90 14.37 6.86
C TYR A 582 -24.91 14.20 8.02
N GLU A 583 -25.30 14.56 9.25
CA GLU A 583 -24.43 14.50 10.42
C GLU A 583 -24.02 13.06 10.73
N SER A 584 -24.96 12.11 10.70
CA SER A 584 -24.65 10.69 10.92
C SER A 584 -23.69 10.12 9.88
N LEU A 585 -23.72 10.64 8.65
CA LEU A 585 -22.75 10.28 7.63
C LEU A 585 -21.36 10.85 7.96
N ILE A 586 -21.29 12.15 8.29
CA ILE A 586 -20.04 12.83 8.69
C ILE A 586 -19.40 12.17 9.91
N GLU A 587 -20.20 11.81 10.93
CA GLU A 587 -19.71 11.19 12.16
C GLU A 587 -19.11 9.80 11.93
N ALA A 588 -19.67 9.07 10.96
CA ALA A 588 -19.17 7.77 10.56
C ALA A 588 -17.84 7.86 9.77
N MET A 589 -17.53 9.01 9.18
CA MET A 589 -16.35 9.18 8.34
C MET A 589 -15.04 9.19 9.15
N ILE A 590 -14.03 8.51 8.61
CA ILE A 590 -12.67 8.47 9.16
C ILE A 590 -12.06 9.86 9.14
N THR A 591 -12.14 10.52 7.98
CA THR A 591 -11.70 11.90 7.80
C THR A 591 -12.93 12.77 7.78
N ARG A 592 -13.21 13.47 8.88
CA ARG A 592 -14.40 14.31 9.01
C ARG A 592 -14.24 15.57 8.16
N PRO A 593 -15.07 15.77 7.11
CA PRO A 593 -15.05 17.00 6.34
C PRO A 593 -15.67 18.16 7.12
N ASP A 594 -15.50 19.38 6.60
CA ASP A 594 -16.26 20.54 7.09
C ASP A 594 -17.78 20.26 6.96
N PRO A 595 -18.54 20.25 8.07
CA PRO A 595 -19.93 19.80 8.06
C PRO A 595 -20.84 20.62 7.15
N GLN A 596 -20.63 21.94 7.07
CA GLN A 596 -21.47 22.83 6.27
C GLN A 596 -21.25 22.61 4.78
N ARG A 597 -19.98 22.64 4.34
CA ARG A 597 -19.61 22.41 2.93
C ARG A 597 -20.03 21.02 2.47
N PHE A 598 -19.80 20.00 3.30
CA PHE A 598 -20.18 18.64 2.98
C PHE A 598 -21.69 18.49 2.85
N SER A 599 -22.46 18.96 3.84
CA SER A 599 -23.93 18.89 3.81
C SER A 599 -24.53 19.62 2.60
N ALA A 600 -23.98 20.78 2.23
CA ALA A 600 -24.42 21.53 1.05
C ALA A 600 -24.19 20.73 -0.26
N ARG A 601 -23.03 20.06 -0.38
CA ARG A 601 -22.72 19.19 -1.51
C ARG A 601 -23.69 18.01 -1.60
N GLU A 602 -23.90 17.29 -0.50
CA GLU A 602 -24.79 16.12 -0.47
C GLU A 602 -26.25 16.52 -0.73
N GLN A 603 -26.69 17.67 -0.23
CA GLN A 603 -28.01 18.22 -0.53
C GLN A 603 -28.18 18.56 -2.01
N GLN A 604 -27.15 19.11 -2.66
CA GLN A 604 -27.19 19.35 -4.09
C GLN A 604 -27.25 18.02 -4.87
N GLN A 605 -26.41 17.05 -4.51
CA GLN A 605 -26.40 15.73 -5.12
C GLN A 605 -27.77 15.04 -5.04
N TRP A 606 -28.45 15.14 -3.90
CA TRP A 606 -29.80 14.61 -3.72
C TRP A 606 -30.83 15.30 -4.62
N LYS A 607 -30.78 16.64 -4.73
CA LYS A 607 -31.64 17.40 -5.65
C LYS A 607 -31.42 16.97 -7.10
N ASP A 608 -30.17 16.74 -7.48
CA ASP A 608 -29.82 16.29 -8.84
C ASP A 608 -30.41 14.91 -9.13
N TRP A 609 -30.37 13.99 -8.16
CA TRP A 609 -31.02 12.68 -8.29
C TRP A 609 -32.54 12.78 -8.38
N VAL A 610 -33.20 13.58 -7.53
CA VAL A 610 -34.65 13.76 -7.59
C VAL A 610 -35.08 14.42 -8.90
N SER A 611 -34.32 15.40 -9.39
CA SER A 611 -34.57 16.04 -10.68
C SER A 611 -34.49 15.03 -11.85
N ARG A 612 -33.42 14.23 -11.86
CA ARG A 612 -33.18 13.24 -12.91
C ARG A 612 -34.16 12.06 -12.85
N TYR A 613 -34.27 11.41 -11.70
CA TYR A 613 -34.96 10.14 -11.53
C TYR A 613 -36.37 10.26 -10.93
N GLY A 614 -36.83 11.46 -10.59
CA GLY A 614 -38.16 11.70 -10.00
C GLY A 614 -38.19 11.46 -8.50
N SER A 615 -39.38 11.29 -7.94
CA SER A 615 -39.55 11.19 -6.48
C SER A 615 -38.94 9.90 -5.92
N PHE A 616 -38.29 9.99 -4.76
CA PHE A 616 -37.76 8.83 -4.04
C PHE A 616 -38.89 7.88 -3.61
N LYS A 617 -38.69 6.57 -3.74
CA LYS A 617 -39.65 5.52 -3.40
C LYS A 617 -39.22 4.65 -2.23
N GLY A 618 -37.93 4.48 -2.02
CA GLY A 618 -37.40 3.62 -0.96
C GLY A 618 -35.95 3.23 -1.22
N PHE A 619 -35.36 2.46 -0.33
CA PHE A 619 -34.03 1.91 -0.54
C PHE A 619 -33.96 0.45 -0.14
N THR A 620 -32.93 -0.23 -0.61
CA THR A 620 -32.64 -1.62 -0.25
C THR A 620 -31.14 -1.79 -0.07
N ILE A 621 -30.75 -2.46 1.01
CA ILE A 621 -29.38 -2.95 1.16
C ILE A 621 -29.23 -4.16 0.23
N ILE A 622 -28.41 -4.04 -0.81
CA ILE A 622 -28.12 -5.13 -1.75
C ILE A 622 -27.26 -6.18 -1.04
N GLY A 623 -26.28 -5.73 -0.25
CA GLY A 623 -25.38 -6.56 0.54
C GLY A 623 -23.95 -6.02 0.55
N THR A 624 -23.06 -6.72 1.24
CA THR A 624 -21.66 -6.33 1.41
C THR A 624 -20.74 -7.04 0.40
N THR A 625 -19.87 -6.29 -0.28
CA THR A 625 -18.81 -6.82 -1.14
C THR A 625 -17.42 -6.60 -0.52
N PRO A 626 -16.46 -7.51 -0.76
CA PRO A 626 -15.09 -7.30 -0.33
C PRO A 626 -14.44 -6.15 -1.09
N GLU A 627 -13.59 -5.38 -0.40
CA GLU A 627 -12.70 -4.38 -0.96
C GLU A 627 -11.24 -4.75 -0.61
N PRO A 628 -10.21 -4.18 -1.27
CA PRO A 628 -8.81 -4.40 -0.90
C PRO A 628 -8.55 -4.12 0.60
N MET A 629 -7.49 -4.70 1.18
CA MET A 629 -7.04 -4.41 2.56
C MET A 629 -8.07 -4.73 3.68
N ASP A 630 -8.86 -5.79 3.53
CA ASP A 630 -9.90 -6.22 4.49
C ASP A 630 -11.04 -5.21 4.71
N ASP A 631 -11.19 -4.29 3.76
CA ASP A 631 -12.29 -3.34 3.69
C ASP A 631 -13.58 -4.01 3.19
N SER A 632 -14.69 -3.31 3.36
CA SER A 632 -16.00 -3.81 2.94
C SER A 632 -16.83 -2.67 2.36
N ALA A 633 -17.39 -2.87 1.18
CA ALA A 633 -18.34 -1.95 0.60
C ALA A 633 -19.77 -2.45 0.85
N VAL A 634 -20.56 -1.69 1.60
CA VAL A 634 -22.01 -1.96 1.70
C VAL A 634 -22.69 -1.31 0.51
N ASN A 635 -23.36 -2.12 -0.30
CA ASN A 635 -24.01 -1.70 -1.53
C ASN A 635 -25.48 -1.40 -1.26
N VAL A 636 -25.92 -0.19 -1.59
CA VAL A 636 -27.28 0.30 -1.35
C VAL A 636 -27.90 0.71 -2.67
N ARG A 637 -29.14 0.29 -2.90
CA ARG A 637 -29.96 0.78 -4.01
C ARG A 637 -30.97 1.79 -3.49
N LEU A 638 -30.94 2.99 -4.05
CA LEU A 638 -31.93 4.03 -3.84
C LEU A 638 -32.91 4.01 -5.03
N GLU A 639 -34.18 3.74 -4.76
CA GLU A 639 -35.24 3.62 -5.76
C GLU A 639 -35.97 4.95 -5.94
N PHE A 640 -36.20 5.34 -7.19
CA PHE A 640 -36.93 6.53 -7.59
C PHE A 640 -38.00 6.18 -8.63
N GLU A 641 -38.86 7.14 -9.01
CA GLU A 641 -39.91 6.92 -10.01
C GLU A 641 -39.40 6.44 -11.37
N ARG A 642 -38.21 6.91 -11.76
CA ARG A 642 -37.59 6.65 -13.06
C ARG A 642 -36.22 6.01 -12.90
N GLY A 643 -36.16 4.89 -12.18
CA GLY A 643 -34.96 4.07 -12.03
C GLY A 643 -34.34 4.16 -10.64
N SER A 644 -33.08 3.75 -10.53
CA SER A 644 -32.39 3.61 -9.26
C SER A 644 -30.97 4.17 -9.31
N VAL A 645 -30.47 4.61 -8.16
CA VAL A 645 -29.05 4.92 -7.95
C VAL A 645 -28.45 3.87 -7.04
N VAL A 646 -27.29 3.30 -7.42
CA VAL A 646 -26.55 2.38 -6.55
C VAL A 646 -25.40 3.14 -5.91
N THR A 647 -25.29 3.08 -4.59
CA THR A 647 -24.21 3.68 -3.82
C THR A 647 -23.46 2.64 -3.01
N GLN A 648 -22.15 2.81 -2.89
CA GLN A 648 -21.26 2.00 -2.08
C GLN A 648 -20.75 2.81 -0.90
N PHE A 649 -20.97 2.30 0.31
CA PHE A 649 -20.40 2.82 1.54
C PHE A 649 -19.15 2.00 1.88
N VAL A 650 -17.98 2.60 1.71
CA VAL A 650 -16.69 1.91 1.86
C VAL A 650 -16.24 1.99 3.31
N TRP A 651 -16.30 0.86 4.00
CA TRP A 651 -15.99 0.73 5.41
C TRP A 651 -14.61 0.11 5.63
N PHE A 652 -13.76 0.88 6.29
CA PHE A 652 -12.55 0.38 6.93
C PHE A 652 -12.88 -0.09 8.34
N PRO A 653 -12.01 -0.89 8.98
CA PRO A 653 -12.18 -1.26 10.39
C PRO A 653 -12.37 -0.05 11.32
N ARG A 654 -11.73 1.09 11.00
CA ARG A 654 -11.76 2.33 11.78
C ARG A 654 -12.92 3.28 11.48
N GLY A 655 -13.73 3.03 10.44
CA GLY A 655 -14.82 3.93 10.05
C GLY A 655 -15.14 3.91 8.55
N LEU A 656 -16.05 4.78 8.14
CA LEU A 656 -16.42 4.98 6.74
C LEU A 656 -15.37 5.86 6.05
N ASP A 657 -14.81 5.42 4.93
CA ASP A 657 -13.91 6.27 4.15
C ASP A 657 -14.69 7.25 3.26
N GLY A 658 -15.76 6.76 2.64
CA GLY A 658 -16.66 7.60 1.87
C GLY A 658 -17.72 6.80 1.11
N LEU A 659 -18.44 7.53 0.25
CA LEU A 659 -19.43 6.98 -0.67
C LEU A 659 -18.90 6.98 -2.10
N ARG A 660 -19.21 5.92 -2.84
CA ARG A 660 -19.04 5.86 -4.30
C ARG A 660 -20.42 5.68 -4.95
N VAL A 661 -20.71 6.44 -5.99
CA VAL A 661 -21.91 6.23 -6.81
C VAL A 661 -21.52 5.30 -7.95
N LEU A 662 -22.29 4.23 -8.16
CA LEU A 662 -22.06 3.25 -9.22
C LEU A 662 -23.07 3.44 -10.36
N ASP A 663 -22.61 3.26 -11.59
CA ASP A 663 -23.47 3.30 -12.79
C ASP A 663 -24.43 2.10 -12.89
N SER A 664 -24.17 1.03 -12.14
CA SER A 664 -25.00 -0.17 -12.09
C SER A 664 -24.74 -0.97 -10.82
N ALA A 665 -25.48 -2.06 -10.63
CA ALA A 665 -25.28 -2.97 -9.53
C ALA A 665 -23.83 -3.51 -9.48
N PRO A 666 -23.34 -3.91 -8.29
CA PRO A 666 -21.99 -4.40 -8.12
C PRO A 666 -21.77 -5.63 -8.99
N GLY A 667 -20.61 -5.70 -9.63
CA GLY A 667 -20.35 -6.76 -10.58
C GLY A 667 -18.88 -6.95 -10.91
N ILE A 668 -18.63 -8.04 -11.63
CA ILE A 668 -17.29 -8.46 -12.05
C ILE A 668 -17.28 -8.53 -13.57
N PHE A 669 -16.22 -7.98 -14.16
CA PHE A 669 -15.93 -8.13 -15.58
C PHE A 669 -15.21 -9.46 -15.84
N PHE A 670 -15.62 -10.11 -16.91
CA PHE A 670 -15.04 -11.35 -17.39
C PHE A 670 -14.58 -11.20 -18.84
N LYS A 671 -13.45 -11.82 -19.13
CA LYS A 671 -12.85 -11.91 -20.46
C LYS A 671 -13.10 -13.30 -21.03
N PRO A 672 -13.38 -13.46 -22.33
CA PRO A 672 -13.57 -14.78 -22.91
C PRO A 672 -12.25 -15.55 -22.93
N SER A 673 -12.32 -16.81 -22.53
CA SER A 673 -11.22 -17.79 -22.65
C SER A 673 -11.52 -18.86 -23.71
N SER A 674 -12.81 -19.04 -24.04
CA SER A 674 -13.28 -19.83 -25.17
C SER A 674 -14.60 -19.25 -25.70
N GLY A 675 -15.24 -19.92 -26.66
CA GLY A 675 -16.54 -19.52 -27.19
C GLY A 675 -17.72 -19.61 -26.20
N THR A 676 -17.54 -20.27 -25.05
CA THR A 676 -18.56 -20.43 -24.00
C THR A 676 -18.03 -20.22 -22.59
N GLU A 677 -16.73 -19.97 -22.42
CA GLU A 677 -16.09 -19.84 -21.11
C GLU A 677 -15.46 -18.47 -20.93
N PHE A 678 -15.73 -17.87 -19.78
CA PHE A 678 -15.30 -16.52 -19.44
C PHE A 678 -14.58 -16.54 -18.09
N VAL A 679 -13.56 -15.69 -17.93
CA VAL A 679 -12.70 -15.66 -16.74
C VAL A 679 -12.54 -14.24 -16.22
N SER A 680 -12.52 -14.12 -14.90
CA SER A 680 -12.05 -12.94 -14.19
C SER A 680 -10.88 -13.35 -13.31
N PHE A 681 -9.81 -12.56 -13.31
CA PHE A 681 -8.59 -12.88 -12.58
C PHE A 681 -8.25 -11.72 -11.66
N ASN A 682 -8.29 -11.97 -10.35
CA ASN A 682 -7.86 -11.00 -9.36
C ASN A 682 -6.33 -10.98 -9.32
N LEU A 683 -5.75 -9.91 -9.86
CA LEU A 683 -4.31 -9.78 -10.00
C LEU A 683 -3.59 -9.69 -8.64
N ALA A 684 -4.26 -9.21 -7.59
CA ALA A 684 -3.65 -9.07 -6.27
C ALA A 684 -3.59 -10.39 -5.51
N THR A 685 -4.66 -11.20 -5.58
CA THR A 685 -4.78 -12.47 -4.85
C THR A 685 -4.44 -13.70 -5.70
N GLY A 686 -4.36 -13.55 -7.02
CA GLY A 686 -4.28 -14.67 -7.97
C GLY A 686 -5.60 -15.46 -8.09
N THR A 687 -6.70 -14.99 -7.51
CA THR A 687 -7.97 -15.73 -7.54
C THR A 687 -8.56 -15.72 -8.95
N LEU A 688 -8.89 -16.90 -9.47
CA LEU A 688 -9.55 -17.09 -10.75
C LEU A 688 -11.03 -17.41 -10.54
N LEU A 689 -11.89 -16.60 -11.15
CA LEU A 689 -13.33 -16.85 -11.24
C LEU A 689 -13.67 -17.22 -12.69
N ARG A 690 -14.41 -18.31 -12.89
CA ARG A 690 -14.75 -18.85 -14.20
C ARG A 690 -16.26 -18.94 -14.37
N ALA A 691 -16.79 -18.39 -15.46
CA ALA A 691 -18.18 -18.54 -15.86
C ALA A 691 -18.25 -19.38 -17.14
N SER A 692 -18.73 -20.62 -17.03
CA SER A 692 -18.85 -21.57 -18.14
C SER A 692 -20.32 -21.70 -18.56
N PHE A 693 -20.66 -21.16 -19.73
CA PHE A 693 -22.04 -21.12 -20.23
C PHE A 693 -22.45 -22.41 -20.93
N ASN A 694 -23.63 -22.91 -20.57
CA ASN A 694 -24.24 -24.08 -21.16
C ASN A 694 -25.12 -23.66 -22.34
N THR A 695 -24.76 -24.08 -23.55
CA THR A 695 -25.52 -23.80 -24.78
C THR A 695 -26.18 -25.07 -25.31
N GLY A 696 -27.45 -24.99 -25.72
CA GLY A 696 -28.15 -26.04 -26.46
C GLY A 696 -29.09 -25.43 -27.51
N ASP A 697 -29.17 -26.02 -28.70
CA ASP A 697 -30.00 -25.54 -29.82
C ASP A 697 -29.69 -24.08 -30.21
N GLY A 698 -28.42 -23.65 -30.08
CA GLY A 698 -27.99 -22.27 -30.33
C GLY A 698 -28.36 -21.27 -29.23
N ARG A 699 -29.04 -21.68 -28.16
CA ARG A 699 -29.47 -20.82 -27.05
C ARG A 699 -28.68 -21.10 -25.78
N VAL A 700 -28.40 -20.04 -25.02
CA VAL A 700 -27.81 -20.15 -23.68
C VAL A 700 -28.90 -20.58 -22.69
N LYS A 701 -28.69 -21.70 -21.98
CA LYS A 701 -29.62 -22.25 -20.98
C LYS A 701 -29.25 -21.85 -19.55
N GLY A 702 -28.00 -21.47 -19.31
CA GLY A 702 -27.46 -21.14 -18.00
C GLY A 702 -25.94 -21.10 -18.02
N PHE A 703 -25.31 -20.99 -16.85
CA PHE A 703 -23.87 -21.12 -16.69
C PHE A 703 -23.49 -21.68 -15.33
N THR A 704 -22.26 -22.15 -15.20
CA THR A 704 -21.63 -22.51 -13.94
C THR A 704 -20.60 -21.43 -13.59
N LEU A 705 -20.74 -20.84 -12.39
CA LEU A 705 -19.76 -19.93 -11.81
C LEU A 705 -18.85 -20.71 -10.87
N GLN A 706 -17.55 -20.73 -11.12
CA GLN A 706 -16.57 -21.51 -10.37
C GLN A 706 -15.45 -20.62 -9.82
N SER A 707 -15.15 -20.78 -8.53
CA SER A 707 -14.00 -20.18 -7.84
C SER A 707 -13.32 -21.26 -6.99
N GLY A 708 -12.11 -21.67 -7.39
CA GLY A 708 -11.43 -22.83 -6.77
C GLY A 708 -12.29 -24.10 -6.86
N THR A 709 -12.57 -24.72 -5.72
CA THR A 709 -13.42 -25.91 -5.61
C THR A 709 -14.92 -25.59 -5.53
N ASN A 710 -15.29 -24.32 -5.34
CA ASN A 710 -16.69 -23.92 -5.23
C ASN A 710 -17.28 -23.69 -6.62
N ALA A 711 -18.44 -24.27 -6.88
CA ALA A 711 -19.18 -24.09 -8.13
C ALA A 711 -20.66 -23.83 -7.86
N VAL A 712 -21.24 -22.84 -8.53
CA VAL A 712 -22.65 -22.47 -8.44
C VAL A 712 -23.24 -22.47 -9.84
N ASN A 713 -24.27 -23.29 -10.06
CA ASN A 713 -24.99 -23.31 -11.33
C ASN A 713 -26.06 -22.21 -11.32
N ALA A 714 -26.22 -21.50 -12.44
CA ALA A 714 -27.27 -20.52 -12.64
C ALA A 714 -28.06 -20.87 -13.90
N SER A 715 -29.38 -20.96 -13.80
CA SER A 715 -30.26 -21.21 -14.95
C SER A 715 -30.70 -19.89 -15.55
N ARG A 716 -30.74 -19.77 -16.88
CA ARG A 716 -31.26 -18.57 -17.54
C ARG A 716 -32.75 -18.41 -17.18
N SER A 717 -33.15 -17.21 -16.79
CA SER A 717 -34.57 -16.88 -16.66
C SER A 717 -35.20 -16.93 -18.05
N ASN A 718 -36.36 -17.57 -18.15
CA ASN A 718 -37.15 -17.62 -19.39
C ASN A 718 -37.56 -16.23 -19.86
#